data_AF-A0A3P5WRX1-F1
#
_entry.id   AF-A0A3P5WRX1-F1
#
_cell.length_a   1.000
_cell.length_b   1.000
_cell.length_c   1.000
_cell.angle_alpha   90.00
_cell.angle_beta   90.00
_cell.angle_gamma   90.00
#
_symmetry.space_group_name_H-M   'P 1'
#
loop_
_entity.id
_entity.type
_entity.pdbx_description
1 polymer ?
#
loop_
_entity_poly.entity_id
_entity_poly.type
_entity_poly.pdbx_seq_one_letter_code
_entity_poly.pdbx_strand_id
1 'polypeptide(L)'
;MTAAQAIALAEAAQMEAQDWEDDYADTSWSDDDPGFTPAPELSMRQEPPVFAARPRVAAPAAAPVWDEPADNMFAADEAEWQPDEDYEPDYDPAPVMAAPRVAPVLDRRPIVQPAVKKPLQPSVRAQAEAQPSLRFEEPQIEYELPPLALLSAPSGNAGTQLSDEALEENARMLESVLDDYGVKGEIVSVRPGPVVTMYELEPAPGLKASRVIGLADDIARSMSALSARVSTVPGRSVIGIELPNAHREKVVLREILASREFGDGQQRLPLALGKDIGGGSVVANLAKMPHLLIAGTTGSGKSVAINTMILSLLYKLTPEECRLIMIDPKMLELSVYDGIPHLLSPVVTDPKKAVVALKWVVGEMEERYRKMSRMGVRNIEGYNGRVREALAKGEMFKRTIQTGFDDETGDPVFETEEFAPQPFPYIVVIVDEMADLMMVAGKEIEACIQRLAQMARASGIHLIMATQRPSVDVITGTIKANFPTRISFQVTSKIDSRTILGEMGAEQLLGQGDMLYMGNGQRIARIHGPFVSDEEVEEIVNHLKSFGPPSYMSGVVEGPDEDSAPDIDAVLGLGGNTDGEDALYDQAVAIVAKDRKCSTSYIQRKLGIGYNKAARLVEQMEEEGVVTAANHVGKREILIPET
;
A
#
# COMPACT_ATOMS: atom_id res chain seq x y z
N MET A 1 32.91 -23.01 -33.81
CA MET A 1 33.65 -24.07 -33.08
C MET A 1 33.74 -25.28 -33.98
N THR A 2 34.91 -25.90 -34.10
CA THR A 2 35.07 -27.14 -34.87
C THR A 2 34.51 -28.33 -34.07
N ALA A 3 34.13 -29.42 -34.74
CA ALA A 3 33.58 -30.62 -34.08
C ALA A 3 34.51 -31.18 -32.98
N ALA A 4 35.83 -30.98 -33.11
CA ALA A 4 36.81 -31.33 -32.09
C ALA A 4 36.70 -30.46 -30.81
N GLN A 5 36.29 -29.20 -30.92
CA GLN A 5 36.09 -28.31 -29.77
C GLN A 5 34.80 -28.62 -29.01
N ALA A 6 33.77 -29.13 -29.70
CA ALA A 6 32.52 -29.56 -29.06
C ALA A 6 32.70 -30.86 -28.26
N ILE A 7 33.54 -31.78 -28.75
CA ILE A 7 33.85 -33.04 -28.05
C ILE A 7 34.67 -32.77 -26.78
N ALA A 8 35.66 -31.87 -26.84
CA ALA A 8 36.46 -31.50 -25.67
C ALA A 8 35.64 -30.81 -24.57
N LEU A 9 34.61 -30.03 -24.93
CA LEU A 9 33.70 -29.41 -23.96
C LEU A 9 32.72 -30.42 -23.34
N ALA A 10 32.32 -31.45 -24.10
CA ALA A 10 31.46 -32.51 -23.60
C ALA A 10 32.21 -33.47 -22.66
N GLU A 11 33.48 -33.77 -22.93
CA GLU A 11 34.33 -34.58 -22.05
C GLU A 11 34.68 -33.85 -20.75
N ALA A 12 34.88 -32.52 -20.78
CA ALA A 12 35.09 -31.71 -19.58
C ALA A 12 33.85 -31.67 -18.66
N ALA A 13 32.65 -31.58 -19.24
CA ALA A 13 31.40 -31.59 -18.48
C ALA A 13 31.07 -32.98 -17.87
N GLN A 14 31.58 -34.07 -18.46
CA GLN A 14 31.42 -35.41 -17.91
C GLN A 14 32.40 -35.72 -16.77
N MET A 15 33.61 -35.15 -16.77
CA MET A 15 34.53 -35.26 -15.64
C MET A 15 34.04 -34.50 -14.39
N GLU A 16 33.45 -33.31 -14.54
CA GLU A 16 32.90 -32.55 -13.40
C GLU A 16 31.68 -33.21 -12.76
N ALA A 17 30.90 -34.00 -13.52
CA ALA A 17 29.76 -34.74 -12.99
C ALA A 17 30.16 -36.01 -12.24
N GLN A 18 31.34 -36.58 -12.55
CA GLN A 18 31.83 -37.82 -11.93
C GLN A 18 32.52 -37.57 -10.59
N ASP A 19 33.13 -36.40 -10.39
CA ASP A 19 33.70 -35.98 -9.10
C ASP A 19 32.63 -35.65 -8.03
N TRP A 20 31.35 -35.49 -8.42
CA TRP A 20 30.23 -35.26 -7.49
C TRP A 20 29.52 -36.54 -7.02
N GLU A 21 29.74 -37.68 -7.67
CA GLU A 21 29.09 -38.97 -7.32
C GLU A 21 29.93 -39.87 -6.41
N ASP A 22 31.24 -39.64 -6.28
CA ASP A 22 32.13 -40.44 -5.42
C ASP A 22 32.13 -40.01 -3.93
N ASP A 23 31.61 -38.82 -3.59
CA ASP A 23 31.62 -38.29 -2.21
C ASP A 23 30.43 -38.74 -1.34
N TYR A 24 29.50 -39.54 -1.90
CA TYR A 24 28.29 -40.02 -1.21
C TYR A 24 28.19 -41.55 -1.05
N ALA A 25 29.30 -42.27 -1.25
CA ALA A 25 29.32 -43.73 -1.23
C ALA A 25 30.30 -44.32 -0.20
N ASP A 26 30.43 -43.74 1.01
CA ASP A 26 31.02 -44.51 2.12
C ASP A 26 30.60 -44.00 3.51
N THR A 27 29.51 -44.53 4.05
CA THR A 27 29.38 -44.76 5.50
C THR A 27 28.18 -45.66 5.80
N SER A 28 28.43 -46.97 5.79
CA SER A 28 27.55 -47.96 6.42
C SER A 28 27.81 -47.96 7.94
N TRP A 29 26.79 -47.69 8.75
CA TRP A 29 26.87 -47.80 10.20
C TRP A 29 26.10 -49.05 10.65
N SER A 30 26.87 -50.00 11.18
CA SER A 30 26.43 -51.22 11.86
C SER A 30 25.99 -50.94 13.30
N ASP A 31 24.91 -51.59 13.72
CA ASP A 31 24.50 -51.73 15.11
C ASP A 31 25.51 -52.59 15.89
N ASP A 32 26.16 -52.03 16.92
CA ASP A 32 26.60 -52.70 18.16
C ASP A 32 27.38 -51.70 19.05
N ASP A 33 26.70 -51.21 20.12
CA ASP A 33 27.07 -50.86 21.52
C ASP A 33 28.56 -50.63 21.94
N PRO A 34 28.92 -50.09 23.15
CA PRO A 34 28.16 -49.36 24.18
C PRO A 34 28.87 -48.08 24.69
N GLY A 35 28.11 -47.19 25.34
CA GLY A 35 28.69 -46.27 26.34
C GLY A 35 28.19 -44.83 26.29
N PHE A 36 26.95 -44.60 26.72
CA PHE A 36 26.57 -43.27 27.18
C PHE A 36 25.85 -43.35 28.53
N THR A 37 26.49 -42.76 29.54
CA THR A 37 25.92 -42.56 30.87
C THR A 37 25.05 -41.30 30.86
N PRO A 38 23.88 -41.28 31.52
CA PRO A 38 22.99 -40.12 31.49
C PRO A 38 23.25 -39.19 32.68
N ALA A 39 23.27 -37.88 32.43
CA ALA A 39 23.09 -36.85 33.47
C ALA A 39 22.55 -35.56 32.83
N PRO A 40 21.84 -34.70 33.58
CA PRO A 40 20.72 -34.99 34.47
C PRO A 40 19.43 -34.27 34.02
N GLU A 41 18.29 -34.79 34.47
CA GLU A 41 16.96 -34.19 34.30
C GLU A 41 16.93 -32.74 34.81
N LEU A 42 16.68 -31.79 33.91
CA LEU A 42 16.30 -30.44 34.27
C LEU A 42 14.80 -30.42 34.54
N SER A 43 14.51 -30.09 35.80
CA SER A 43 13.21 -30.01 36.43
C SER A 43 12.17 -29.22 35.63
N MET A 44 10.94 -29.76 35.66
CA MET A 44 9.74 -29.01 35.31
C MET A 44 9.73 -27.67 36.06
N ARG A 45 9.88 -26.57 35.32
CA ARG A 45 9.62 -25.24 35.85
C ARG A 45 8.13 -25.16 36.19
N GLN A 46 7.84 -25.23 37.48
CA GLN A 46 6.57 -24.79 38.04
C GLN A 46 6.35 -23.33 37.64
N GLU A 47 5.26 -23.07 36.94
CA GLU A 47 4.77 -21.73 36.68
C GLU A 47 4.52 -21.01 38.02
N PRO A 48 4.96 -19.76 38.18
CA PRO A 48 4.67 -19.02 39.41
C PRO A 48 3.17 -18.74 39.51
N PRO A 49 2.55 -18.88 40.70
CA PRO A 49 1.15 -18.60 40.88
C PRO A 49 0.87 -17.13 40.61
N VAL A 50 -0.03 -16.88 39.66
CA VAL A 50 -0.54 -15.56 39.33
C VAL A 50 -1.26 -15.00 40.55
N PHE A 51 -0.57 -14.16 41.33
CA PHE A 51 -1.22 -13.32 42.33
C PHE A 51 -2.14 -12.34 41.62
N ALA A 52 -3.43 -12.65 41.63
CA ALA A 52 -4.50 -11.75 41.24
C ALA A 52 -4.56 -10.58 42.25
N ALA A 53 -3.75 -9.54 42.00
CA ALA A 53 -3.95 -8.23 42.59
C ALA A 53 -5.21 -7.62 41.97
N ARG A 54 -6.36 -7.79 42.64
CA ARG A 54 -7.61 -7.09 42.33
C ARG A 54 -7.35 -5.59 42.35
N PRO A 55 -7.53 -4.84 41.25
CA PRO A 55 -7.73 -3.40 41.35
C PRO A 55 -9.07 -3.18 42.05
N ARG A 56 -9.04 -2.43 43.15
CA ARG A 56 -10.21 -1.92 43.85
C ARG A 56 -11.05 -1.12 42.84
N VAL A 57 -12.19 -1.69 42.43
CA VAL A 57 -13.22 -0.95 41.69
C VAL A 57 -13.80 0.06 42.68
N ALA A 58 -13.57 1.35 42.42
CA ALA A 58 -14.29 2.41 43.10
C ALA A 58 -15.78 2.26 42.79
N ALA A 59 -16.59 2.22 43.85
CA ALA A 59 -18.04 2.11 43.75
C ALA A 59 -18.62 3.25 42.88
N PRO A 60 -19.64 2.98 42.04
CA PRO A 60 -20.37 4.05 41.38
C PRO A 60 -21.05 4.92 42.45
N ALA A 61 -20.75 6.22 42.42
CA ALA A 61 -21.40 7.22 43.24
C ALA A 61 -22.91 7.20 42.97
N ALA A 62 -23.69 7.22 44.06
CA ALA A 62 -25.13 7.18 44.07
C ALA A 62 -25.73 8.33 43.25
N ALA A 63 -26.81 8.03 42.53
CA ALA A 63 -27.69 9.02 41.94
C ALA A 63 -28.25 9.94 43.04
N PRO A 64 -28.31 11.27 42.83
CA PRO A 64 -28.94 12.16 43.79
C PRO A 64 -30.46 11.94 43.79
N VAL A 65 -30.95 11.54 44.97
CA VAL A 65 -32.35 11.62 45.37
C VAL A 65 -32.71 13.10 45.46
N TRP A 66 -33.73 13.52 44.71
CA TRP A 66 -34.35 14.82 44.86
C TRP A 66 -35.58 14.65 45.75
N ASP A 67 -35.39 14.88 47.05
CA ASP A 67 -36.48 15.19 47.97
C ASP A 67 -36.56 16.72 48.11
N GLU A 68 -37.79 17.23 48.02
CA GLU A 68 -38.19 18.62 48.05
C GLU A 68 -37.73 19.38 49.31
N PRO A 69 -37.69 20.72 49.23
CA PRO A 69 -38.15 21.53 50.35
C PRO A 69 -39.38 22.34 49.94
N ALA A 70 -40.40 22.18 50.76
CA ALA A 70 -41.53 23.07 50.89
C ALA A 70 -41.07 24.52 51.14
N ASP A 71 -41.72 25.47 50.47
CA ASP A 71 -42.07 26.74 51.11
C ASP A 71 -43.39 27.30 50.58
N ASN A 72 -44.14 27.83 51.54
CA ASN A 72 -45.54 28.25 51.51
C ASN A 72 -45.85 29.38 50.51
N MET A 73 -47.13 29.53 50.13
CA MET A 73 -48.02 30.62 50.61
C MET A 73 -49.29 30.82 49.75
N PHE A 74 -50.40 31.17 50.44
CA PHE A 74 -51.69 31.74 49.99
C PHE A 74 -52.75 30.75 49.41
N ALA A 75 -53.77 30.30 50.16
CA ALA A 75 -55.01 30.97 50.60
C ALA A 75 -55.90 31.41 49.41
N ALA A 76 -56.96 30.67 49.05
CA ALA A 76 -58.32 30.63 49.60
C ALA A 76 -59.29 31.52 48.78
N ASP A 77 -60.29 30.91 48.12
CA ASP A 77 -61.71 31.23 48.35
C ASP A 77 -62.68 30.41 47.48
N GLU A 78 -63.87 30.27 48.05
CA GLU A 78 -65.05 29.47 47.73
C GLU A 78 -65.74 29.82 46.38
N ALA A 79 -66.46 28.85 45.82
CA ALA A 79 -67.78 29.09 45.22
C ALA A 79 -68.56 27.77 45.02
N GLU A 80 -69.74 27.70 45.64
CA GLU A 80 -70.79 26.70 45.48
C GLU A 80 -71.42 26.72 44.07
N TRP A 81 -71.91 25.57 43.60
CA TRP A 81 -73.02 25.54 42.65
C TRP A 81 -73.92 24.31 42.86
N GLN A 82 -75.22 24.57 43.00
CA GLN A 82 -76.32 23.61 43.16
C GLN A 82 -76.99 23.29 41.80
N PRO A 83 -77.82 22.23 41.73
CA PRO A 83 -78.20 21.54 40.49
C PRO A 83 -79.58 21.97 39.96
N ASP A 84 -79.91 21.54 38.73
CA ASP A 84 -81.30 21.35 38.28
C ASP A 84 -81.42 20.16 37.30
N GLU A 85 -82.51 19.41 37.48
CA GLU A 85 -82.95 18.20 36.79
C GLU A 85 -83.62 18.50 35.42
N ASP A 86 -83.58 17.55 34.47
CA ASP A 86 -84.76 16.79 34.00
C ASP A 86 -84.63 16.13 32.59
N TYR A 87 -85.07 14.87 32.55
CA TYR A 87 -85.82 14.16 31.49
C TYR A 87 -85.14 13.14 30.51
N GLU A 88 -85.63 11.89 30.61
CA GLU A 88 -85.35 10.61 29.89
C GLU A 88 -86.05 10.51 28.48
N PRO A 89 -86.15 9.35 27.74
CA PRO A 89 -85.51 8.01 27.82
C PRO A 89 -85.02 7.37 26.47
N ASP A 90 -84.31 6.24 26.61
CA ASP A 90 -84.11 5.05 25.76
C ASP A 90 -84.40 5.05 24.23
N TYR A 91 -83.39 4.59 23.46
CA TYR A 91 -83.61 3.79 22.25
C TYR A 91 -82.44 2.83 21.99
N ASP A 92 -82.73 1.54 21.94
CA ASP A 92 -81.80 0.47 21.60
C ASP A 92 -81.97 0.11 20.10
N PRO A 93 -80.88 0.02 19.31
CA PRO A 93 -80.94 -0.85 18.14
C PRO A 93 -79.70 -1.75 17.96
N ALA A 94 -79.96 -3.05 18.07
CA ALA A 94 -79.44 -4.20 17.31
C ALA A 94 -77.91 -4.46 17.16
N PRO A 95 -77.48 -5.75 17.22
CA PRO A 95 -76.08 -6.12 17.11
C PRO A 95 -75.59 -6.03 15.66
N VAL A 96 -74.57 -5.21 15.43
CA VAL A 96 -73.87 -5.14 14.13
C VAL A 96 -72.91 -6.33 14.03
N MET A 97 -73.13 -7.20 13.05
CA MET A 97 -72.23 -8.31 12.74
C MET A 97 -70.81 -7.79 12.44
N ALA A 98 -69.82 -8.28 13.19
CA ALA A 98 -68.42 -8.02 12.93
C ALA A 98 -68.00 -8.72 11.62
N ALA A 99 -67.66 -7.94 10.60
CA ALA A 99 -66.92 -8.43 9.45
C ALA A 99 -65.53 -8.94 9.89
N PRO A 100 -64.99 -9.99 9.26
CA PRO A 100 -63.66 -10.49 9.61
C PRO A 100 -62.65 -9.38 9.29
N ARG A 101 -61.92 -8.92 10.31
CA ARG A 101 -60.75 -8.07 10.12
C ARG A 101 -59.73 -8.88 9.34
N VAL A 102 -59.60 -8.59 8.05
CA VAL A 102 -58.42 -8.98 7.27
C VAL A 102 -57.24 -8.32 7.97
N ALA A 103 -56.32 -9.13 8.49
CA ALA A 103 -55.08 -8.62 9.06
C ALA A 103 -54.38 -7.77 8.00
N PRO A 104 -53.85 -6.58 8.34
CA PRO A 104 -53.08 -5.82 7.39
C PRO A 104 -51.86 -6.66 7.03
N VAL A 105 -51.79 -7.07 5.76
CA VAL A 105 -50.55 -7.58 5.18
C VAL A 105 -49.58 -6.41 5.30
N LEU A 106 -48.61 -6.51 6.21
CA LEU A 106 -47.49 -5.58 6.25
C LEU A 106 -46.85 -5.63 4.87
N ASP A 107 -46.94 -4.53 4.12
CA ASP A 107 -46.20 -4.35 2.88
C ASP A 107 -44.71 -4.56 3.19
N ARG A 108 -44.22 -5.77 2.90
CA ARG A 108 -42.80 -6.10 2.99
C ARG A 108 -42.12 -5.28 1.90
N ARG A 109 -41.36 -4.28 2.31
CA ARG A 109 -40.42 -3.61 1.41
C ARG A 109 -39.52 -4.68 0.78
N PRO A 110 -39.26 -4.63 -0.53
CA PRO A 110 -38.41 -5.62 -1.18
C PRO A 110 -37.03 -5.62 -0.49
N ILE A 111 -36.62 -6.79 -0.01
CA ILE A 111 -35.33 -7.00 0.68
C ILE A 111 -34.18 -6.86 -0.33
N VAL A 112 -34.44 -7.20 -1.59
CA VAL A 112 -33.51 -7.00 -2.70
C VAL A 112 -33.64 -5.57 -3.20
N GLN A 113 -32.59 -4.77 -3.01
CA GLN A 113 -32.47 -3.52 -3.77
C GLN A 113 -31.80 -3.89 -5.09
N PRO A 114 -32.49 -3.80 -6.24
CA PRO A 114 -31.84 -4.03 -7.52
C PRO A 114 -30.66 -3.06 -7.60
N ALA A 115 -29.48 -3.58 -7.89
CA ALA A 115 -28.30 -2.75 -8.08
C ALA A 115 -28.67 -1.67 -9.09
N VAL A 116 -28.67 -0.41 -8.65
CA VAL A 116 -28.91 0.71 -9.55
C VAL A 116 -27.72 0.72 -10.49
N LYS A 117 -27.85 0.03 -11.63
CA LYS A 117 -26.90 0.09 -12.74
C LYS A 117 -26.86 1.55 -13.15
N LYS A 118 -25.90 2.32 -12.63
CA LYS A 118 -25.47 3.52 -13.35
C LYS A 118 -24.72 2.97 -14.54
N PRO A 119 -25.29 2.96 -15.76
CA PRO A 119 -24.52 2.58 -16.93
C PRO A 119 -23.28 3.47 -16.95
N LEU A 120 -22.09 2.86 -17.08
CA LEU A 120 -20.86 3.62 -17.23
C LEU A 120 -21.05 4.55 -18.41
N GLN A 121 -21.12 5.85 -18.14
CA GLN A 121 -21.25 6.84 -19.20
C GLN A 121 -19.93 6.86 -19.95
N PRO A 122 -19.91 6.60 -21.27
CA PRO A 122 -18.68 6.64 -22.04
C PRO A 122 -18.17 8.08 -22.10
N SER A 123 -16.85 8.24 -21.93
CA SER A 123 -16.15 9.53 -22.05
C SER A 123 -16.23 10.10 -23.47
N VAL A 124 -15.96 11.40 -23.60
CA VAL A 124 -15.93 12.08 -24.92
C VAL A 124 -14.93 11.40 -25.85
N ARG A 125 -13.76 11.01 -25.32
CA ARG A 125 -12.72 10.27 -26.05
C ARG A 125 -13.22 8.91 -26.53
N ALA A 126 -13.85 8.12 -25.64
CA ALA A 126 -14.38 6.81 -26.01
C ALA A 126 -15.47 6.91 -27.09
N GLN A 127 -16.31 7.95 -27.05
CA GLN A 127 -17.31 8.21 -28.08
C GLN A 127 -16.69 8.61 -29.42
N ALA A 128 -15.62 9.42 -29.40
CA ALA A 128 -14.90 9.84 -30.60
C ALA A 128 -14.16 8.66 -31.26
N GLU A 129 -13.48 7.81 -30.48
CA GLU A 129 -12.76 6.63 -30.99
C GLU A 129 -13.71 5.53 -31.50
N ALA A 130 -14.95 5.48 -31.00
CA ALA A 130 -15.97 4.55 -31.49
C ALA A 130 -16.51 4.95 -32.88
N GLN A 131 -16.34 6.20 -33.30
CA GLN A 131 -16.72 6.67 -34.62
C GLN A 131 -15.50 6.63 -35.56
N PRO A 132 -15.53 5.85 -36.65
CA PRO A 132 -14.43 5.82 -37.59
C PRO A 132 -14.33 7.18 -38.31
N SER A 133 -13.33 7.98 -37.93
CA SER A 133 -12.92 9.14 -38.71
C SER A 133 -11.90 8.68 -39.76
N LEU A 134 -12.17 8.99 -41.02
CA LEU A 134 -11.24 8.73 -42.11
C LEU A 134 -10.08 9.74 -41.98
N ARG A 135 -8.90 9.30 -41.53
CA ARG A 135 -7.68 10.12 -41.55
C ARG A 135 -7.20 10.24 -43.01
N PHE A 136 -7.23 11.45 -43.56
CA PHE A 136 -6.82 11.75 -44.94
C PHE A 136 -5.42 12.39 -45.06
N GLU A 137 -4.71 12.59 -43.94
CA GLU A 137 -3.39 13.22 -43.89
C GLU A 137 -2.30 12.25 -43.45
N GLU A 138 -1.08 12.40 -44.00
CA GLU A 138 0.10 11.63 -43.60
C GLU A 138 0.47 11.96 -42.14
N PRO A 139 0.75 10.96 -41.28
CA PRO A 139 1.06 11.22 -39.88
C PRO A 139 2.36 11.99 -39.76
N GLN A 140 2.31 13.21 -39.23
CA GLN A 140 3.48 13.82 -38.60
C GLN A 140 3.87 12.96 -37.40
N ILE A 141 5.17 12.75 -37.17
CA ILE A 141 5.71 11.96 -36.06
C ILE A 141 5.61 12.78 -34.76
N GLU A 142 4.40 13.17 -34.39
CA GLU A 142 4.10 13.78 -33.10
C GLU A 142 3.55 12.68 -32.18
N TYR A 143 3.92 12.70 -30.91
CA TYR A 143 3.52 11.66 -29.96
C TYR A 143 1.99 11.64 -29.79
N GLU A 144 1.35 10.52 -30.11
CA GLU A 144 -0.08 10.30 -29.88
C GLU A 144 -0.31 9.32 -28.71
N LEU A 145 -1.39 9.53 -27.96
CA LEU A 145 -1.79 8.60 -26.89
C LEU A 145 -2.27 7.27 -27.49
N PRO A 146 -2.02 6.13 -26.82
CA PRO A 146 -2.48 4.82 -27.30
C PRO A 146 -4.00 4.77 -27.46
N PRO A 147 -4.55 4.24 -28.57
CA PRO A 147 -5.99 4.13 -28.77
C PRO A 147 -6.60 3.03 -27.88
N LEU A 148 -7.83 3.24 -27.38
CA LEU A 148 -8.53 2.27 -26.51
C LEU A 148 -8.84 0.94 -27.22
N ALA A 149 -8.76 0.92 -28.56
CA ALA A 149 -8.97 -0.27 -29.36
C ALA A 149 -7.88 -1.34 -29.19
N LEU A 150 -6.69 -0.98 -28.69
CA LEU A 150 -5.64 -1.94 -28.32
C LEU A 150 -6.02 -2.79 -27.11
N LEU A 151 -7.02 -2.37 -26.34
CA LEU A 151 -7.52 -3.12 -25.20
C LEU A 151 -8.79 -3.90 -25.56
N SER A 152 -8.93 -5.06 -24.93
CA SER A 152 -10.09 -5.93 -25.03
C SER A 152 -11.36 -5.24 -24.56
N ALA A 153 -12.41 -5.33 -25.38
CA ALA A 153 -13.73 -4.85 -25.01
C ALA A 153 -14.34 -5.73 -23.89
N PRO A 154 -15.18 -5.16 -23.00
CA PRO A 154 -15.90 -5.94 -22.01
C PRO A 154 -16.79 -6.98 -22.71
N SER A 155 -16.75 -8.22 -22.25
CA SER A 155 -17.62 -9.28 -22.76
C SER A 155 -19.07 -8.91 -22.45
N GLY A 156 -19.93 -8.83 -23.47
CA GLY A 156 -21.35 -8.44 -23.34
C GLY A 156 -22.23 -9.37 -22.51
N ASN A 157 -21.65 -10.39 -21.88
CA ASN A 157 -22.31 -11.25 -20.91
C ASN A 157 -22.25 -10.57 -19.55
N ALA A 158 -23.10 -9.56 -19.34
CA ALA A 158 -23.48 -9.16 -17.99
C ALA A 158 -23.92 -10.44 -17.27
N GLY A 159 -23.09 -10.94 -16.34
CA GLY A 159 -23.27 -12.24 -15.72
C GLY A 159 -24.72 -12.39 -15.29
N THR A 160 -25.32 -13.54 -15.60
CA THR A 160 -26.69 -13.90 -15.26
C THR A 160 -26.89 -13.60 -13.77
N GLN A 161 -27.43 -12.43 -13.46
CA GLN A 161 -27.68 -12.07 -12.07
C GLN A 161 -28.69 -13.09 -11.57
N LEU A 162 -28.41 -13.65 -10.39
CA LEU A 162 -29.36 -14.53 -9.71
C LEU A 162 -30.73 -13.84 -9.69
N SER A 163 -31.79 -14.61 -9.89
CA SER A 163 -33.15 -14.07 -9.75
C SER A 163 -33.32 -13.49 -8.35
N ASP A 164 -34.17 -12.46 -8.22
CA ASP A 164 -34.46 -11.86 -6.92
C ASP A 164 -34.92 -12.92 -5.91
N GLU A 165 -35.67 -13.94 -6.37
CA GLU A 165 -36.07 -15.11 -5.58
C GLU A 165 -34.87 -15.90 -5.02
N ALA A 166 -33.86 -16.18 -5.85
CA ALA A 166 -32.66 -16.89 -5.42
C ALA A 166 -31.81 -16.07 -4.44
N LEU A 167 -31.78 -14.74 -4.59
CA LEU A 167 -31.12 -13.84 -3.64
C LEU A 167 -31.85 -13.82 -2.28
N GLU A 168 -33.18 -13.85 -2.28
CA GLU A 168 -33.98 -13.96 -1.05
C GLU A 168 -33.81 -15.32 -0.37
N GLU A 169 -33.75 -16.41 -1.12
CA GLU A 169 -33.46 -17.75 -0.57
C GLU A 169 -32.09 -17.79 0.10
N ASN A 170 -31.06 -17.24 -0.56
CA ASN A 170 -29.72 -17.13 0.00
C ASN A 170 -29.69 -16.26 1.27
N ALA A 171 -30.46 -15.17 1.30
CA ALA A 171 -30.57 -14.32 2.49
C ALA A 171 -31.19 -15.09 3.67
N ARG A 172 -32.26 -15.86 3.45
CA ARG A 172 -32.88 -16.70 4.49
C ARG A 172 -31.95 -17.82 4.97
N MET A 173 -31.19 -18.42 4.06
CA MET A 173 -30.17 -19.40 4.43
C MET A 173 -29.11 -18.75 5.32
N LEU A 174 -28.64 -17.55 4.97
CA LEU A 174 -27.67 -16.81 5.78
C LEU A 174 -28.22 -16.47 7.17
N GLU A 175 -29.48 -16.06 7.28
CA GLU A 175 -30.14 -15.84 8.58
C GLU A 175 -30.19 -17.11 9.44
N SER A 176 -30.55 -18.25 8.86
CA SER A 176 -30.57 -19.55 9.56
C SER A 176 -29.17 -19.91 10.06
N VAL A 177 -28.15 -19.75 9.21
CA VAL A 177 -26.76 -20.03 9.59
C VAL A 177 -26.31 -19.13 10.74
N LEU A 178 -26.66 -17.83 10.69
CA LEU A 178 -26.31 -16.90 11.77
C LEU A 178 -27.00 -17.27 13.09
N ASP A 179 -28.27 -17.69 13.05
CA ASP A 179 -29.01 -18.11 14.26
C ASP A 179 -28.42 -19.38 14.87
N ASP A 180 -27.96 -20.34 14.07
CA ASP A 180 -27.26 -21.56 14.53
C ASP A 180 -25.99 -21.24 15.35
N TYR A 181 -25.29 -20.14 15.00
CA TYR A 181 -24.14 -19.63 15.76
C TYR A 181 -24.52 -18.68 16.90
N GLY A 182 -25.81 -18.54 17.18
CA GLY A 182 -26.37 -17.67 18.21
C GLY A 182 -26.20 -16.18 17.90
N VAL A 183 -26.13 -15.82 16.61
CA VAL A 183 -26.12 -14.44 16.11
C VAL A 183 -27.51 -14.11 15.62
N LYS A 184 -28.28 -13.41 16.46
CA LYS A 184 -29.63 -12.94 16.10
C LYS A 184 -29.56 -11.63 15.34
N GLY A 185 -30.26 -11.55 14.21
CA GLY A 185 -30.39 -10.36 13.37
C GLY A 185 -31.20 -10.69 12.12
N GLU A 186 -31.51 -9.66 11.35
CA GLU A 186 -32.29 -9.77 10.10
C GLU A 186 -31.50 -9.16 8.94
N ILE A 187 -31.63 -9.73 7.75
CA ILE A 187 -31.03 -9.18 6.53
C ILE A 187 -31.98 -8.13 5.96
N VAL A 188 -31.59 -6.85 6.08
CA VAL A 188 -32.43 -5.72 5.67
C VAL A 188 -32.28 -5.34 4.20
N SER A 189 -31.16 -5.68 3.59
CA SER A 189 -30.88 -5.36 2.19
C SER A 189 -29.92 -6.36 1.58
N VAL A 190 -30.19 -6.75 0.33
CA VAL A 190 -29.25 -7.49 -0.53
C VAL A 190 -28.86 -6.61 -1.71
N ARG A 191 -27.55 -6.51 -1.98
CA ARG A 191 -26.97 -5.69 -3.04
C ARG A 191 -26.05 -6.54 -3.91
N PRO A 192 -26.53 -7.05 -5.06
CA PRO A 192 -25.71 -7.87 -5.95
C PRO A 192 -24.68 -7.00 -6.69
N GLY A 193 -23.43 -7.48 -6.72
CA GLY A 193 -22.31 -6.84 -7.40
C GLY A 193 -21.75 -7.69 -8.54
N PRO A 194 -20.67 -7.24 -9.22
CA PRO A 194 -20.04 -7.99 -10.31
C PRO A 194 -19.31 -9.26 -9.84
N VAL A 195 -18.65 -9.19 -8.67
CA VAL A 195 -17.84 -10.31 -8.13
C VAL A 195 -18.44 -10.88 -6.86
N VAL A 196 -19.00 -10.04 -6.00
CA VAL A 196 -19.60 -10.42 -4.72
C VAL A 196 -20.99 -9.84 -4.56
N THR A 197 -21.81 -10.45 -3.71
CA THR A 197 -23.09 -9.92 -3.26
C THR A 197 -22.97 -9.50 -1.81
N MET A 198 -23.40 -8.27 -1.50
CA MET A 198 -23.40 -7.72 -0.14
C MET A 198 -24.77 -7.92 0.51
N TYR A 199 -24.80 -8.64 1.63
CA TYR A 199 -25.95 -8.81 2.51
C TYR A 199 -25.77 -7.91 3.73
N GLU A 200 -26.76 -7.06 4.01
CA GLU A 200 -26.72 -6.15 5.14
C GLU A 200 -27.49 -6.73 6.31
N LEU A 201 -26.75 -7.17 7.33
CA LEU A 201 -27.28 -7.67 8.58
C LEU A 201 -27.53 -6.51 9.54
N GLU A 202 -28.77 -6.37 10.01
CA GLU A 202 -29.08 -5.56 11.18
C GLU A 202 -29.01 -6.46 12.44
N PRO A 203 -27.98 -6.29 13.30
CA PRO A 203 -27.80 -7.13 14.47
C PRO A 203 -28.83 -6.80 15.57
N ALA A 204 -29.26 -7.80 16.32
CA ALA A 204 -30.09 -7.58 17.50
C ALA A 204 -29.37 -6.71 18.56
N PRO A 205 -30.10 -5.90 19.35
CA PRO A 205 -29.51 -5.04 20.38
C PRO A 205 -28.58 -5.80 21.33
N GLY A 206 -27.39 -5.26 21.57
CA GLY A 206 -26.38 -5.85 22.46
C GLY A 206 -25.42 -6.84 21.79
N LEU A 207 -25.64 -7.20 20.53
CA LEU A 207 -24.69 -8.02 19.76
C LEU A 207 -23.47 -7.18 19.33
N LYS A 208 -22.27 -7.64 19.68
CA LYS A 208 -21.02 -6.98 19.26
C LYS A 208 -20.66 -7.33 17.82
N ALA A 209 -20.31 -6.34 17.01
CA ALA A 209 -19.86 -6.54 15.63
C ALA A 209 -18.66 -7.50 15.52
N SER A 210 -17.73 -7.45 16.49
CA SER A 210 -16.57 -8.35 16.53
C SER A 210 -16.93 -9.83 16.57
N ARG A 211 -18.10 -10.19 17.11
CA ARG A 211 -18.57 -11.58 17.15
C ARG A 211 -18.95 -12.06 15.75
N VAL A 212 -19.68 -11.24 14.99
CA VAL A 212 -20.07 -11.57 13.61
C VAL A 212 -18.84 -11.62 12.70
N ILE A 213 -17.92 -10.66 12.87
CA ILE A 213 -16.65 -10.63 12.12
C ILE A 213 -15.82 -11.91 12.38
N GLY A 214 -15.80 -12.39 13.62
CA GLY A 214 -15.10 -13.61 14.00
C GLY A 214 -15.67 -14.90 13.39
N LEU A 215 -16.92 -14.88 12.92
CA LEU A 215 -17.61 -16.02 12.31
C LEU A 215 -17.45 -16.09 10.79
N ALA A 216 -16.65 -15.21 10.18
CA ALA A 216 -16.50 -15.16 8.72
C ALA A 216 -16.13 -16.52 8.11
N ASP A 217 -15.18 -17.24 8.70
CA ASP A 217 -14.72 -18.55 8.22
C ASP A 217 -15.82 -19.64 8.35
N ASP A 218 -16.61 -19.57 9.42
CA ASP A 218 -17.75 -20.46 9.66
C ASP A 218 -18.92 -20.17 8.73
N ILE A 219 -19.23 -18.89 8.49
CA ILE A 219 -20.25 -18.46 7.52
C ILE A 219 -19.88 -18.96 6.12
N ALA A 220 -18.62 -18.78 5.72
CA ALA A 220 -18.14 -19.25 4.42
C ALA A 220 -18.35 -20.78 4.27
N ARG A 221 -17.98 -21.55 5.29
CA ARG A 221 -18.14 -23.01 5.31
C ARG A 221 -19.60 -23.43 5.23
N SER A 222 -20.48 -22.84 6.02
CA SER A 222 -21.91 -23.20 6.06
C SER A 222 -22.67 -22.76 4.80
N MET A 223 -22.26 -21.65 4.19
CA MET A 223 -22.81 -21.17 2.91
C MET A 223 -22.18 -21.84 1.68
N SER A 224 -21.25 -22.79 1.86
CA SER A 224 -20.48 -23.41 0.78
C SER A 224 -19.78 -22.38 -0.14
N ALA A 225 -19.33 -21.27 0.45
CA ALA A 225 -18.64 -20.19 -0.24
C ALA A 225 -17.12 -20.32 -0.10
N LEU A 226 -16.36 -19.82 -1.09
CA LEU A 226 -14.89 -19.82 -1.04
C LEU A 226 -14.35 -19.03 0.16
N SER A 227 -14.94 -17.87 0.41
CA SER A 227 -14.67 -17.03 1.58
C SER A 227 -15.89 -16.16 1.85
N ALA A 228 -15.98 -15.61 3.06
CA ALA A 228 -16.94 -14.58 3.41
C ALA A 228 -16.17 -13.42 4.02
N ARG A 229 -16.46 -12.19 3.57
CA ARG A 229 -15.90 -10.99 4.19
C ARG A 229 -16.97 -10.31 5.02
N VAL A 230 -16.66 -10.07 6.29
CA VAL A 230 -17.60 -9.44 7.23
C VAL A 230 -16.99 -8.13 7.72
N SER A 231 -17.67 -7.02 7.49
CA SER A 231 -17.18 -5.70 7.90
C SER A 231 -18.31 -4.76 8.28
N THR A 232 -17.99 -3.72 9.05
CA THR A 232 -18.98 -2.69 9.39
C THR A 232 -19.18 -1.76 8.20
N VAL A 233 -20.43 -1.36 7.94
CA VAL A 233 -20.74 -0.41 6.85
C VAL A 233 -20.62 1.02 7.38
N PRO A 234 -19.70 1.84 6.85
CA PRO A 234 -19.49 3.18 7.39
C PRO A 234 -20.74 4.05 7.30
N GLY A 235 -21.10 4.70 8.42
CA GLY A 235 -22.26 5.59 8.50
C GLY A 235 -23.62 4.87 8.62
N ARG A 236 -23.63 3.54 8.82
CA ARG A 236 -24.85 2.75 9.04
C ARG A 236 -24.69 1.82 10.24
N SER A 237 -25.80 1.41 10.85
CA SER A 237 -25.85 0.44 11.97
C SER A 237 -25.73 -1.02 11.53
N VAL A 238 -25.65 -1.27 10.23
CA VAL A 238 -25.64 -2.62 9.64
C VAL A 238 -24.22 -3.19 9.52
N ILE A 239 -24.13 -4.51 9.54
CA ILE A 239 -22.92 -5.29 9.27
C ILE A 239 -23.04 -5.84 7.85
N GLY A 240 -22.06 -5.56 7.00
CA GLY A 240 -21.99 -6.09 5.64
C GLY A 240 -21.35 -7.47 5.64
N ILE A 241 -22.06 -8.45 5.10
CA ILE A 241 -21.57 -9.81 4.81
C ILE A 241 -21.47 -9.92 3.30
N GLU A 242 -20.25 -10.02 2.78
CA GLU A 242 -19.96 -10.11 1.35
C GLU A 242 -19.65 -11.56 1.00
N LEU A 243 -20.49 -12.16 0.15
CA LEU A 243 -20.33 -13.54 -0.35
C LEU A 243 -20.00 -13.52 -1.85
N PRO A 244 -19.08 -14.38 -2.33
CA PRO A 244 -18.74 -14.49 -3.74
C PRO A 244 -19.94 -14.96 -4.58
N ASN A 245 -20.09 -14.38 -5.76
CA ASN A 245 -21.05 -14.85 -6.75
C ASN A 245 -20.57 -16.17 -7.36
N ALA A 246 -21.52 -17.04 -7.75
CA ALA A 246 -21.20 -18.29 -8.47
C ALA A 246 -20.48 -18.00 -9.81
N HIS A 247 -20.93 -16.95 -10.52
CA HIS A 247 -20.28 -16.44 -11.72
C HIS A 247 -19.73 -15.04 -11.45
N ARG A 248 -18.40 -14.93 -11.36
CA ARG A 248 -17.69 -13.66 -11.16
C ARG A 248 -17.44 -12.98 -12.50
N GLU A 249 -17.88 -11.74 -12.64
CA GLU A 249 -17.62 -10.93 -13.84
C GLU A 249 -16.15 -10.52 -13.88
N LYS A 250 -15.51 -10.65 -15.05
CA LYS A 250 -14.14 -10.17 -15.27
C LYS A 250 -14.18 -8.68 -15.57
N VAL A 251 -13.60 -7.86 -14.69
CA VAL A 251 -13.44 -6.42 -14.91
C VAL A 251 -12.28 -6.20 -15.87
N VAL A 252 -12.52 -5.56 -17.02
CA VAL A 252 -11.46 -5.28 -18.01
C VAL A 252 -10.99 -3.83 -17.93
N LEU A 253 -9.70 -3.57 -18.21
CA LEU A 253 -9.11 -2.24 -18.10
C LEU A 253 -9.80 -1.21 -19.02
N ARG A 254 -10.11 -1.60 -20.27
CA ARG A 254 -10.78 -0.73 -21.24
C ARG A 254 -12.07 -0.12 -20.71
N GLU A 255 -12.83 -0.88 -19.95
CA GLU A 255 -14.10 -0.43 -19.38
C GLU A 255 -13.91 0.75 -18.42
N ILE A 256 -12.86 0.71 -17.60
CA ILE A 256 -12.55 1.78 -16.65
C ILE A 256 -11.96 3.00 -17.38
N LEU A 257 -11.06 2.78 -18.34
CA LEU A 257 -10.46 3.88 -19.12
C LEU A 257 -11.48 4.60 -20.01
N ALA A 258 -12.46 3.86 -20.55
CA ALA A 258 -13.54 4.42 -21.35
C ALA A 258 -14.57 5.19 -20.51
N SER A 259 -14.60 4.97 -19.18
CA SER A 259 -15.53 5.66 -18.29
C SER A 259 -15.32 7.17 -18.29
N ARG A 260 -16.41 7.93 -18.10
CA ARG A 260 -16.38 9.38 -17.95
C ARG A 260 -15.46 9.84 -16.82
N GLU A 261 -15.42 9.11 -15.70
CA GLU A 261 -14.59 9.45 -14.53
C GLU A 261 -13.09 9.47 -14.85
N PHE A 262 -12.65 8.58 -15.74
CA PHE A 262 -11.26 8.51 -16.19
C PHE A 262 -11.00 9.44 -17.40
N GLY A 263 -11.77 9.23 -18.49
CA GLY A 263 -11.53 9.90 -19.77
C GLY A 263 -11.70 11.42 -19.69
N ASP A 264 -12.77 11.90 -19.03
CA ASP A 264 -13.06 13.32 -18.86
C ASP A 264 -12.53 13.86 -17.52
N GLY A 265 -11.93 12.99 -16.70
CA GLY A 265 -11.36 13.33 -15.40
C GLY A 265 -10.23 14.35 -15.51
N GLN A 266 -10.21 15.31 -14.58
CA GLN A 266 -9.19 16.37 -14.44
C GLN A 266 -8.05 15.96 -13.49
N GLN A 267 -7.90 14.67 -13.23
CA GLN A 267 -6.89 14.15 -12.31
C GLN A 267 -5.51 14.22 -12.98
N ARG A 268 -4.48 14.66 -12.25
CA ARG A 268 -3.11 14.82 -12.78
C ARG A 268 -2.41 13.49 -12.98
N LEU A 269 -2.57 12.57 -12.04
CA LEU A 269 -2.01 11.22 -12.11
C LEU A 269 -3.14 10.21 -11.83
N PRO A 270 -4.07 9.99 -12.78
CA PRO A 270 -5.18 9.06 -12.58
C PRO A 270 -4.71 7.62 -12.60
N LEU A 271 -5.22 6.83 -11.66
CA LEU A 271 -5.06 5.38 -11.56
C LEU A 271 -6.44 4.73 -11.65
N ALA A 272 -6.66 3.91 -12.67
CA ALA A 272 -7.87 3.11 -12.83
C ALA A 272 -7.81 1.92 -11.85
N LEU A 273 -8.45 2.06 -10.68
CA LEU A 273 -8.42 1.02 -9.66
C LEU A 273 -9.40 -0.13 -9.92
N GLY A 274 -10.48 0.09 -10.68
CA GLY A 274 -11.42 -0.98 -11.04
C GLY A 274 -12.87 -0.64 -10.73
N LYS A 275 -13.63 -1.64 -10.27
CA LYS A 275 -15.04 -1.47 -9.85
C LYS A 275 -15.20 -1.62 -8.35
N ASP A 276 -16.10 -0.84 -7.74
CA ASP A 276 -16.53 -1.10 -6.36
C ASP A 276 -17.44 -2.35 -6.28
N ILE A 277 -17.88 -2.67 -5.06
CA ILE A 277 -18.79 -3.81 -4.80
C ILE A 277 -20.11 -3.66 -5.57
N GLY A 278 -20.56 -2.44 -5.86
CA GLY A 278 -21.77 -2.17 -6.63
C GLY A 278 -21.58 -2.15 -8.15
N GLY A 279 -20.34 -2.29 -8.64
CA GLY A 279 -19.99 -2.21 -10.06
C GLY A 279 -19.70 -0.81 -10.58
N GLY A 280 -19.69 0.22 -9.72
CA GLY A 280 -19.29 1.58 -10.09
C GLY A 280 -17.80 1.68 -10.36
N SER A 281 -17.38 2.46 -11.36
CA SER A 281 -15.96 2.71 -11.63
C SER A 281 -15.29 3.43 -10.45
N VAL A 282 -14.04 3.07 -10.19
CA VAL A 282 -13.21 3.70 -9.16
C VAL A 282 -11.91 4.15 -9.79
N VAL A 283 -11.73 5.48 -9.85
CA VAL A 283 -10.52 6.13 -10.34
C VAL A 283 -9.91 6.96 -9.21
N ALA A 284 -8.64 6.74 -8.93
CA ALA A 284 -7.93 7.42 -7.85
C ALA A 284 -6.85 8.36 -8.42
N ASN A 285 -6.51 9.43 -7.70
CA ASN A 285 -5.49 10.38 -8.14
C ASN A 285 -4.22 10.24 -7.30
N LEU A 286 -3.15 9.70 -7.88
CA LEU A 286 -1.86 9.53 -7.22
C LEU A 286 -1.27 10.88 -6.77
N ALA A 287 -1.54 11.99 -7.46
CA ALA A 287 -1.04 13.31 -7.06
C ALA A 287 -1.66 13.84 -5.74
N LYS A 288 -2.87 13.35 -5.40
CA LYS A 288 -3.54 13.66 -4.14
C LYS A 288 -3.15 12.69 -3.02
N MET A 289 -2.60 11.55 -3.39
CA MET A 289 -1.92 10.65 -2.47
C MET A 289 -0.50 11.21 -2.25
N PRO A 290 0.08 11.12 -1.06
CA PRO A 290 1.51 11.35 -0.94
C PRO A 290 2.26 10.24 -1.70
N HIS A 291 2.09 8.99 -1.27
CA HIS A 291 2.69 7.79 -1.88
C HIS A 291 1.76 6.59 -1.70
N LEU A 292 1.93 5.55 -2.52
CA LEU A 292 1.11 4.34 -2.55
C LEU A 292 1.93 3.10 -2.19
N LEU A 293 1.47 2.34 -1.19
CA LEU A 293 2.02 1.03 -0.84
C LEU A 293 1.05 -0.07 -1.31
N ILE A 294 1.56 -1.04 -2.05
CA ILE A 294 0.81 -2.18 -2.59
C ILE A 294 1.40 -3.47 -2.01
N ALA A 295 0.56 -4.35 -1.51
CA ALA A 295 1.01 -5.64 -1.02
C ALA A 295 0.01 -6.75 -1.32
N GLY A 296 0.51 -7.98 -1.49
CA GLY A 296 -0.31 -9.15 -1.78
C GLY A 296 0.54 -10.36 -2.13
N THR A 297 0.01 -11.57 -1.91
CA THR A 297 0.75 -12.79 -2.22
C THR A 297 0.83 -13.04 -3.72
N THR A 298 1.71 -13.94 -4.16
CA THR A 298 1.77 -14.38 -5.56
C THR A 298 0.40 -14.88 -6.03
N GLY A 299 -0.01 -14.52 -7.25
CA GLY A 299 -1.31 -14.90 -7.84
C GLY A 299 -2.52 -14.09 -7.31
N SER A 300 -2.34 -13.18 -6.35
CA SER A 300 -3.43 -12.37 -5.80
C SER A 300 -3.92 -11.27 -6.75
N GLY A 301 -3.13 -10.92 -7.78
CA GLY A 301 -3.41 -9.85 -8.75
C GLY A 301 -2.51 -8.61 -8.63
N LYS A 302 -1.49 -8.63 -7.74
CA LYS A 302 -0.54 -7.52 -7.53
C LYS A 302 0.10 -7.02 -8.84
N SER A 303 0.74 -7.91 -9.61
CA SER A 303 1.49 -7.52 -10.81
C SER A 303 0.57 -6.98 -11.92
N VAL A 304 -0.57 -7.64 -12.16
CA VAL A 304 -1.61 -7.15 -13.08
C VAL A 304 -2.09 -5.76 -12.66
N ALA A 305 -2.28 -5.52 -11.36
CA ALA A 305 -2.69 -4.21 -10.88
C ALA A 305 -1.61 -3.13 -11.11
N ILE A 306 -0.33 -3.45 -10.89
CA ILE A 306 0.78 -2.53 -11.21
C ILE A 306 0.75 -2.19 -12.71
N ASN A 307 0.58 -3.17 -13.59
CA ASN A 307 0.43 -2.95 -15.03
C ASN A 307 -0.75 -2.03 -15.34
N THR A 308 -1.92 -2.28 -14.75
CA THR A 308 -3.09 -1.42 -14.97
C THR A 308 -2.89 0.02 -14.48
N MET A 309 -2.13 0.21 -13.40
CA MET A 309 -1.76 1.54 -12.88
C MET A 309 -0.78 2.25 -13.81
N ILE A 310 0.23 1.55 -14.32
CA ILE A 310 1.18 2.09 -15.31
C ILE A 310 0.44 2.50 -16.58
N LEU A 311 -0.37 1.59 -17.15
CA LEU A 311 -1.17 1.87 -18.33
C LEU A 311 -2.15 3.02 -18.09
N SER A 312 -2.72 3.18 -16.89
CA SER A 312 -3.56 4.34 -16.57
C SER A 312 -2.80 5.66 -16.78
N LEU A 313 -1.52 5.73 -16.41
CA LEU A 313 -0.71 6.92 -16.65
C LEU A 313 -0.40 7.08 -18.14
N LEU A 314 -0.01 6.01 -18.82
CA LEU A 314 0.38 6.04 -20.24
C LEU A 314 -0.79 6.36 -21.19
N TYR A 315 -2.02 6.01 -20.82
CA TYR A 315 -3.22 6.35 -21.61
C TYR A 315 -3.68 7.80 -21.44
N LYS A 316 -3.14 8.53 -20.45
CA LYS A 316 -3.58 9.90 -20.14
C LYS A 316 -2.47 10.94 -20.31
N LEU A 317 -1.21 10.58 -20.10
CA LEU A 317 -0.11 11.53 -19.93
C LEU A 317 0.98 11.29 -20.98
N THR A 318 1.45 12.39 -21.56
CA THR A 318 2.59 12.40 -22.48
C THR A 318 3.93 12.32 -21.72
N PRO A 319 5.05 11.97 -22.40
CA PRO A 319 6.38 11.97 -21.79
C PRO A 319 6.85 13.32 -21.23
N GLU A 320 6.26 14.43 -21.70
CA GLU A 320 6.54 15.78 -21.19
C GLU A 320 5.77 16.09 -19.90
N GLU A 321 4.65 15.41 -19.67
CA GLU A 321 3.81 15.59 -18.49
C GLU A 321 4.18 14.62 -17.36
N CYS A 322 4.59 13.40 -17.71
CA CYS A 322 4.91 12.34 -16.75
C CYS A 322 6.11 11.52 -17.20
N ARG A 323 7.05 11.34 -16.28
CA ARG A 323 8.25 10.54 -16.45
C ARG A 323 8.31 9.43 -15.41
N LEU A 324 8.83 8.27 -15.80
CA LEU A 324 8.81 7.05 -15.01
C LEU A 324 10.22 6.59 -14.66
N ILE A 325 10.39 6.10 -13.44
CA ILE A 325 11.55 5.30 -13.01
C ILE A 325 11.01 3.95 -12.55
N MET A 326 11.47 2.88 -13.16
CA MET A 326 11.02 1.52 -12.86
C MET A 326 12.17 0.72 -12.24
N ILE A 327 11.90 0.09 -11.10
CA ILE A 327 12.83 -0.77 -10.38
C ILE A 327 12.22 -2.17 -10.30
N ASP A 328 12.87 -3.12 -10.95
CA ASP A 328 12.47 -4.53 -11.04
C ASP A 328 13.66 -5.45 -10.75
N PRO A 329 13.90 -5.79 -9.47
CA PRO A 329 15.04 -6.62 -9.08
C PRO A 329 14.93 -8.06 -9.60
N LYS A 330 13.75 -8.50 -10.06
CA LYS A 330 13.52 -9.87 -10.55
C LYS A 330 13.53 -9.96 -12.08
N MET A 331 13.48 -8.83 -12.80
CA MET A 331 13.42 -8.75 -14.26
C MET A 331 12.19 -9.43 -14.88
N LEU A 332 11.10 -9.60 -14.13
CA LEU A 332 9.94 -10.37 -14.58
C LEU A 332 8.77 -9.49 -14.99
N GLU A 333 8.54 -8.38 -14.30
CA GLU A 333 7.24 -7.69 -14.34
C GLU A 333 7.34 -6.36 -15.11
N LEU A 334 8.40 -5.58 -14.89
CA LEU A 334 8.52 -4.24 -15.49
C LEU A 334 9.47 -4.18 -16.69
N SER A 335 10.22 -5.25 -16.94
CA SER A 335 11.17 -5.34 -18.06
C SER A 335 10.49 -5.13 -19.43
N VAL A 336 9.21 -5.48 -19.57
CA VAL A 336 8.41 -5.26 -20.79
C VAL A 336 8.38 -3.79 -21.20
N TYR A 337 8.39 -2.86 -20.25
CA TYR A 337 8.31 -1.41 -20.50
C TYR A 337 9.63 -0.78 -20.93
N ASP A 338 10.74 -1.52 -20.93
CA ASP A 338 12.04 -0.94 -21.27
C ASP A 338 12.02 -0.34 -22.68
N GLY A 339 12.46 0.91 -22.83
CA GLY A 339 12.44 1.64 -24.10
C GLY A 339 11.18 2.47 -24.40
N ILE A 340 10.19 2.57 -23.51
CA ILE A 340 9.09 3.55 -23.70
C ILE A 340 9.60 4.99 -23.50
N PRO A 341 9.06 5.99 -24.22
CA PRO A 341 9.55 7.37 -24.17
C PRO A 341 9.41 8.05 -22.79
N HIS A 342 8.54 7.55 -21.92
CA HIS A 342 8.34 8.08 -20.57
C HIS A 342 9.47 7.73 -19.60
N LEU A 343 10.32 6.74 -19.88
CA LEU A 343 11.36 6.32 -18.96
C LEU A 343 12.49 7.35 -18.84
N LEU A 344 12.94 7.63 -17.61
CA LEU A 344 14.12 8.45 -17.33
C LEU A 344 15.42 7.67 -17.35
N SER A 345 15.34 6.36 -17.14
CA SER A 345 16.44 5.42 -17.18
C SER A 345 15.94 4.09 -17.70
N PRO A 346 16.83 3.20 -18.16
CA PRO A 346 16.49 1.79 -18.32
C PRO A 346 15.89 1.23 -17.03
N VAL A 347 15.12 0.15 -17.15
CA VAL A 347 14.56 -0.55 -15.98
C VAL A 347 15.71 -0.99 -15.07
N VAL A 348 15.65 -0.57 -13.80
CA VAL A 348 16.73 -0.81 -12.84
C VAL A 348 16.55 -2.19 -12.21
N THR A 349 17.52 -3.07 -12.46
CA THR A 349 17.46 -4.46 -12.02
C THR A 349 18.39 -4.78 -10.85
N ASP A 350 19.45 -3.98 -10.66
CA ASP A 350 20.40 -4.16 -9.56
C ASP A 350 19.91 -3.38 -8.32
N PRO A 351 19.77 -4.04 -7.15
CA PRO A 351 19.37 -3.37 -5.91
C PRO A 351 20.28 -2.20 -5.50
N LYS A 352 21.59 -2.26 -5.76
CA LYS A 352 22.51 -1.15 -5.44
C LYS A 352 22.26 0.03 -6.36
N LYS A 353 22.03 -0.21 -7.65
CA LYS A 353 21.64 0.83 -8.61
C LYS A 353 20.28 1.44 -8.28
N ALA A 354 19.37 0.67 -7.68
CA ALA A 354 18.10 1.20 -7.21
C ALA A 354 18.26 2.19 -6.06
N VAL A 355 19.20 1.96 -5.13
CA VAL A 355 19.57 2.94 -4.09
C VAL A 355 20.06 4.24 -4.74
N VAL A 356 20.94 4.12 -5.72
CA VAL A 356 21.48 5.26 -6.47
C VAL A 356 20.37 6.05 -7.17
N ALA A 357 19.43 5.37 -7.83
CA ALA A 357 18.27 6.00 -8.44
C ALA A 357 17.39 6.73 -7.42
N LEU A 358 17.16 6.15 -6.24
CA LEU A 358 16.41 6.82 -5.18
C LEU A 358 17.14 8.05 -4.61
N LYS A 359 18.47 7.99 -4.43
CA LYS A 359 19.30 9.15 -4.06
C LYS A 359 19.23 10.25 -5.13
N TRP A 360 19.26 9.88 -6.40
CA TRP A 360 19.06 10.82 -7.50
C TRP A 360 17.68 11.50 -7.44
N VAL A 361 16.62 10.74 -7.17
CA VAL A 361 15.25 11.29 -7.01
C VAL A 361 15.18 12.26 -5.83
N VAL A 362 15.92 12.01 -4.74
CA VAL A 362 16.04 12.96 -3.62
C VAL A 362 16.75 14.24 -4.08
N GLY A 363 17.84 14.14 -4.84
CA GLY A 363 18.52 15.30 -5.41
C GLY A 363 17.61 16.14 -6.33
N GLU A 364 16.90 15.48 -7.25
CA GLU A 364 15.92 16.12 -8.15
C GLU A 364 14.77 16.80 -7.35
N MET A 365 14.32 16.17 -6.26
CA MET A 365 13.34 16.77 -5.35
C MET A 365 13.85 18.11 -4.78
N GLU A 366 15.08 18.14 -4.28
CA GLU A 366 15.67 19.35 -3.72
C GLU A 366 15.89 20.44 -4.78
N GLU A 367 16.36 20.05 -5.97
CA GLU A 367 16.54 20.98 -7.07
C GLU A 367 15.22 21.64 -7.47
N ARG A 368 14.13 20.86 -7.58
CA ARG A 368 12.79 21.39 -7.82
C ARG A 368 12.35 22.36 -6.72
N TYR A 369 12.61 22.04 -5.45
CA TYR A 369 12.33 22.96 -4.35
C TYR A 369 13.11 24.27 -4.45
N ARG A 370 14.39 24.22 -4.81
CA ARG A 370 15.21 25.41 -5.05
C ARG A 370 14.61 26.23 -6.19
N LYS A 371 14.27 25.62 -7.33
CA LYS A 371 13.66 26.30 -8.50
C LYS A 371 12.28 26.88 -8.18
N MET A 372 11.43 26.17 -7.44
CA MET A 372 10.11 26.65 -6.99
C MET A 372 10.24 27.83 -6.02
N SER A 373 11.16 27.75 -5.05
CA SER A 373 11.44 28.81 -4.08
C SER A 373 11.93 30.09 -4.78
N ARG A 374 12.84 29.95 -5.76
CA ARG A 374 13.30 31.06 -6.62
C ARG A 374 12.16 31.76 -7.36
N MET A 375 11.11 31.02 -7.71
CA MET A 375 9.92 31.54 -8.39
C MET A 375 8.80 31.98 -7.44
N GLY A 376 8.99 31.86 -6.12
CA GLY A 376 7.97 32.19 -5.11
C GLY A 376 6.75 31.26 -5.13
N VAL A 377 6.91 30.02 -5.62
CA VAL A 377 5.82 29.05 -5.74
C VAL A 377 5.98 27.91 -4.74
N ARG A 378 4.85 27.35 -4.27
CA ARG A 378 4.81 26.29 -3.26
C ARG A 378 4.73 24.86 -3.80
N ASN A 379 4.33 24.67 -5.05
CA ASN A 379 4.16 23.34 -5.66
C ASN A 379 4.39 23.36 -7.17
N ILE A 380 4.55 22.16 -7.75
CA ILE A 380 4.76 21.95 -9.18
C ILE A 380 3.65 22.56 -10.04
N GLU A 381 2.39 22.50 -9.59
CA GLU A 381 1.25 23.02 -10.35
C GLU A 381 1.37 24.53 -10.55
N GLY A 382 1.71 25.27 -9.49
CA GLY A 382 1.94 26.70 -9.59
C GLY A 382 3.16 27.01 -10.46
N TYR A 383 4.21 26.19 -10.39
CA TYR A 383 5.43 26.41 -11.17
C TYR A 383 5.13 26.23 -12.66
N ASN A 384 4.49 25.12 -13.03
CA ASN A 384 4.04 24.85 -14.40
C ASN A 384 2.97 25.83 -14.88
N GLY A 385 2.17 26.40 -13.96
CA GLY A 385 1.26 27.51 -14.26
C GLY A 385 2.02 28.75 -14.73
N ARG A 386 3.00 29.21 -13.95
CA ARG A 386 3.83 30.37 -14.31
C ARG A 386 4.65 30.15 -15.57
N VAL A 387 5.17 28.94 -15.78
CA VAL A 387 5.87 28.56 -17.01
C VAL A 387 4.97 28.70 -18.23
N ARG A 388 3.75 28.14 -18.18
CA ARG A 388 2.80 28.24 -19.29
C ARG A 388 2.41 29.67 -19.59
N GLU A 389 2.22 30.50 -18.56
CA GLU A 389 1.96 31.93 -18.74
C GLU A 389 3.13 32.67 -19.40
N ALA A 390 4.36 32.37 -19.02
CA ALA A 390 5.56 32.97 -19.60
C ALA A 390 5.77 32.53 -21.06
N LEU A 391 5.60 31.24 -21.35
CA LEU A 391 5.66 30.70 -22.72
C LEU A 391 4.58 31.33 -23.61
N ALA A 392 3.35 31.49 -23.11
CA ALA A 392 2.27 32.14 -23.85
C ALA A 392 2.56 33.62 -24.18
N LYS A 393 3.38 34.30 -23.37
CA LYS A 393 3.82 35.69 -23.59
C LYS A 393 5.15 35.79 -24.34
N GLY A 394 5.86 34.69 -24.56
CA GLY A 394 7.21 34.69 -25.11
C GLY A 394 8.25 35.34 -24.18
N GLU A 395 7.99 35.35 -22.87
CA GLU A 395 8.86 35.97 -21.87
C GLU A 395 9.89 34.95 -21.34
N MET A 396 11.15 35.37 -21.27
CA MET A 396 12.21 34.63 -20.58
C MET A 396 12.12 34.86 -19.08
N PHE A 397 12.47 33.86 -18.27
CA PHE A 397 12.57 34.07 -16.83
C PHE A 397 13.83 34.86 -16.51
N LYS A 398 13.65 36.00 -15.84
CA LYS A 398 14.73 36.86 -15.38
C LYS A 398 14.76 36.83 -13.86
N ARG A 399 15.91 36.55 -13.25
CA ARG A 399 16.10 36.65 -11.81
C ARG A 399 17.30 37.51 -11.50
N THR A 400 17.04 38.58 -10.77
CA THR A 400 18.07 39.44 -10.21
C THR A 400 18.48 38.90 -8.84
N ILE A 401 19.71 38.38 -8.73
CA ILE A 401 20.31 37.86 -7.50
C ILE A 401 21.32 38.89 -6.99
N GLN A 402 21.30 39.20 -5.70
CA GLN A 402 22.35 40.01 -5.09
C GLN A 402 23.60 39.13 -4.93
N THR A 403 24.63 39.36 -5.73
CA THR A 403 25.85 38.55 -5.76
C THR A 403 26.92 39.07 -4.81
N GLY A 404 26.77 40.27 -4.27
CA GLY A 404 27.64 40.81 -3.25
C GLY A 404 27.37 42.27 -2.92
N PHE A 405 28.38 42.93 -2.36
CA PHE A 405 28.47 44.38 -2.23
C PHE A 405 29.71 44.82 -3.00
N ASP A 406 29.64 45.96 -3.66
CA ASP A 406 30.77 46.55 -4.36
C ASP A 406 31.81 46.99 -3.31
N ASP A 407 33.06 46.51 -3.43
CA ASP A 407 34.13 46.75 -2.45
C ASP A 407 34.55 48.23 -2.35
N GLU A 408 34.21 49.08 -3.33
CA GLU A 408 34.52 50.51 -3.31
C GLU A 408 33.36 51.37 -2.80
N THR A 409 32.11 50.96 -3.03
CA THR A 409 30.92 51.80 -2.73
C THR A 409 30.01 51.23 -1.64
N GLY A 410 30.12 49.94 -1.31
CA GLY A 410 29.26 49.26 -0.35
C GLY A 410 27.82 49.05 -0.83
N ASP A 411 27.53 49.34 -2.09
CA ASP A 411 26.21 49.14 -2.70
C ASP A 411 26.00 47.66 -3.10
N PRO A 412 24.78 47.13 -2.97
CA PRO A 412 24.48 45.75 -3.35
C PRO A 412 24.63 45.56 -4.87
N VAL A 413 25.50 44.63 -5.28
CA VAL A 413 25.67 44.23 -6.68
C VAL A 413 24.63 43.18 -7.03
N PHE A 414 23.89 43.43 -8.10
CA PHE A 414 22.82 42.57 -8.56
C PHE A 414 23.15 41.99 -9.94
N GLU A 415 23.22 40.66 -10.04
CA GLU A 415 23.39 39.94 -11.30
C GLU A 415 22.04 39.40 -11.76
N THR A 416 21.67 39.62 -13.03
CA THR A 416 20.41 39.12 -13.58
C THR A 416 20.67 37.93 -14.48
N GLU A 417 20.29 36.73 -14.02
CA GLU A 417 20.32 35.51 -14.82
C GLU A 417 19.02 35.39 -15.64
N GLU A 418 19.14 35.12 -16.93
CA GLU A 418 18.01 34.81 -17.82
C GLU A 418 18.00 33.34 -18.23
N PHE A 419 16.89 32.64 -18.05
CA PHE A 419 16.75 31.23 -18.44
C PHE A 419 15.38 30.93 -19.06
N ALA A 420 15.33 29.91 -19.92
CA ALA A 420 14.12 29.51 -20.62
C ALA A 420 13.10 28.86 -19.66
N PRO A 421 11.82 29.24 -19.71
CA PRO A 421 10.78 28.64 -18.89
C PRO A 421 10.46 27.23 -19.40
N GLN A 422 10.87 26.19 -18.65
CA GLN A 422 10.55 24.79 -18.94
C GLN A 422 9.68 24.19 -17.84
N PRO A 423 8.58 23.49 -18.18
CA PRO A 423 7.72 22.88 -17.19
C PRO A 423 8.38 21.63 -16.62
N PHE A 424 8.07 21.29 -15.38
CA PHE A 424 8.49 20.02 -14.80
C PHE A 424 7.47 18.92 -15.12
N PRO A 425 7.91 17.75 -15.61
CA PRO A 425 7.08 16.56 -15.62
C PRO A 425 6.86 16.06 -14.19
N TYR A 426 5.73 15.42 -13.92
CA TYR A 426 5.60 14.56 -12.75
C TYR A 426 6.59 13.38 -12.87
N ILE A 427 7.17 12.95 -11.75
CA ILE A 427 8.00 11.74 -11.72
C ILE A 427 7.29 10.69 -10.87
N VAL A 428 7.08 9.51 -11.44
CA VAL A 428 6.52 8.37 -10.72
C VAL A 428 7.59 7.28 -10.64
N VAL A 429 8.02 6.97 -9.42
CA VAL A 429 8.96 5.89 -9.12
C VAL A 429 8.16 4.65 -8.75
N ILE A 430 8.36 3.56 -9.49
CA ILE A 430 7.64 2.30 -9.32
C ILE A 430 8.65 1.23 -8.93
N VAL A 431 8.40 0.58 -7.80
CA VAL A 431 9.20 -0.54 -7.30
C VAL A 431 8.31 -1.76 -7.21
N ASP A 432 8.56 -2.81 -8.01
CA ASP A 432 7.72 -4.01 -7.99
C ASP A 432 7.87 -4.83 -6.69
N GLU A 433 9.11 -4.99 -6.22
CA GLU A 433 9.42 -5.77 -5.03
C GLU A 433 10.41 -5.03 -4.11
N MET A 434 9.88 -4.18 -3.24
CA MET A 434 10.71 -3.42 -2.29
C MET A 434 11.42 -4.35 -1.29
N ALA A 435 10.90 -5.56 -1.03
CA ALA A 435 11.50 -6.48 -0.09
C ALA A 435 12.92 -6.91 -0.51
N ASP A 436 13.15 -7.06 -1.81
CA ASP A 436 14.46 -7.44 -2.35
C ASP A 436 15.48 -6.30 -2.16
N LEU A 437 15.02 -5.04 -2.28
CA LEU A 437 15.84 -3.87 -1.98
C LEU A 437 16.16 -3.76 -0.48
N MET A 438 15.16 -4.02 0.37
CA MET A 438 15.32 -3.94 1.83
C MET A 438 16.32 -4.96 2.37
N MET A 439 16.39 -6.15 1.76
CA MET A 439 17.34 -7.19 2.15
C MET A 439 18.80 -6.83 1.85
N VAL A 440 19.05 -6.03 0.80
CA VAL A 440 20.40 -5.66 0.38
C VAL A 440 20.86 -4.36 1.03
N ALA A 441 19.99 -3.33 1.03
CA ALA A 441 20.34 -1.97 1.44
C ALA A 441 19.23 -1.29 2.25
N GLY A 442 18.58 -2.01 3.16
CA GLY A 442 17.37 -1.54 3.85
C GLY A 442 17.48 -0.18 4.54
N LYS A 443 18.63 0.13 5.17
CA LYS A 443 18.84 1.42 5.84
C LYS A 443 18.82 2.61 4.86
N GLU A 444 19.53 2.49 3.74
CA GLU A 444 19.62 3.56 2.75
C GLU A 444 18.29 3.74 2.02
N ILE A 445 17.62 2.62 1.69
CA ILE A 445 16.28 2.62 1.08
C ILE A 445 15.27 3.28 2.02
N GLU A 446 15.23 2.90 3.30
CA GLU A 446 14.31 3.48 4.29
C GLU A 446 14.56 4.98 4.47
N ALA A 447 15.83 5.42 4.51
CA ALA A 447 16.18 6.84 4.59
C ALA A 447 15.72 7.64 3.36
N CYS A 448 15.99 7.14 2.15
CA CYS A 448 15.52 7.77 0.91
C CYS A 448 13.99 7.84 0.86
N ILE A 449 13.33 6.73 1.19
CA ILE A 449 11.87 6.63 1.21
C ILE A 449 11.29 7.61 2.23
N GLN A 450 11.84 7.70 3.44
CA GLN A 450 11.37 8.62 4.46
C GLN A 450 11.50 10.08 3.99
N ARG A 451 12.65 10.44 3.42
CA ARG A 451 12.90 11.80 2.91
C ARG A 451 11.95 12.17 1.77
N LEU A 452 11.82 11.27 0.79
CA LEU A 452 10.89 11.45 -0.32
C LEU A 452 9.45 11.52 0.19
N ALA A 453 9.04 10.62 1.07
CA ALA A 453 7.65 10.58 1.49
C ALA A 453 7.17 11.82 2.24
N GLN A 454 8.08 12.48 2.93
CA GLN A 454 7.79 13.70 3.69
C GLN A 454 7.73 14.95 2.80
N MET A 455 8.49 15.00 1.71
CA MET A 455 8.72 16.25 0.96
C MET A 455 8.39 16.17 -0.54
N ALA A 456 8.32 14.99 -1.16
CA ALA A 456 8.21 14.82 -2.62
C ALA A 456 6.87 15.28 -3.22
N ARG A 457 5.78 15.28 -2.42
CA ARG A 457 4.43 15.59 -2.93
C ARG A 457 4.35 16.95 -3.63
N ALA A 458 4.97 17.99 -3.08
CA ALA A 458 4.87 19.33 -3.66
C ALA A 458 5.77 19.50 -4.90
N SER A 459 6.87 18.75 -5.00
CA SER A 459 7.76 18.73 -6.17
C SER A 459 7.24 17.86 -7.32
N GLY A 460 6.08 17.22 -7.15
CA GLY A 460 5.46 16.36 -8.18
C GLY A 460 6.14 15.01 -8.34
N ILE A 461 6.78 14.51 -7.29
CA ILE A 461 7.43 13.20 -7.27
C ILE A 461 6.58 12.26 -6.41
N HIS A 462 6.24 11.09 -6.95
CA HIS A 462 5.36 10.11 -6.32
C HIS A 462 6.00 8.72 -6.34
N LEU A 463 5.69 7.92 -5.32
CA LEU A 463 6.25 6.58 -5.16
C LEU A 463 5.10 5.57 -5.14
N ILE A 464 5.25 4.51 -5.95
CA ILE A 464 4.44 3.30 -5.91
C ILE A 464 5.39 2.17 -5.47
N MET A 465 5.24 1.74 -4.23
CA MET A 465 6.03 0.67 -3.64
C MET A 465 5.19 -0.58 -3.57
N ALA A 466 5.65 -1.67 -4.16
CA ALA A 466 4.98 -2.96 -4.11
C ALA A 466 5.84 -4.02 -3.39
N THR A 467 5.19 -4.98 -2.75
CA THR A 467 5.85 -6.13 -2.11
C THR A 467 4.96 -7.37 -2.14
N GLN A 468 5.56 -8.53 -2.39
CA GLN A 468 4.87 -9.81 -2.17
C GLN A 468 5.09 -10.38 -0.76
N ARG A 469 5.95 -9.73 0.03
CA ARG A 469 6.33 -10.13 1.39
C ARG A 469 5.81 -9.11 2.41
N PRO A 470 4.53 -9.21 2.84
CA PRO A 470 3.92 -8.27 3.78
C PRO A 470 4.34 -8.50 5.24
N SER A 471 5.64 -8.69 5.50
CA SER A 471 6.20 -8.86 6.84
C SER A 471 6.51 -7.52 7.50
N VAL A 472 6.64 -7.52 8.83
CA VAL A 472 6.98 -6.32 9.62
C VAL A 472 8.39 -5.81 9.29
N ASP A 473 9.29 -6.71 8.88
CA ASP A 473 10.67 -6.38 8.51
C ASP A 473 10.75 -5.63 7.18
N VAL A 474 9.80 -5.87 6.28
CA VAL A 474 9.70 -5.16 4.99
C VAL A 474 8.84 -3.89 5.13
N ILE A 475 7.67 -4.03 5.76
CA ILE A 475 6.71 -2.94 5.97
C ILE A 475 6.90 -2.41 7.40
N THR A 476 8.02 -1.71 7.61
CA THR A 476 8.39 -1.15 8.91
C THR A 476 7.40 -0.08 9.39
N GLY A 477 7.49 0.30 10.67
CA GLY A 477 6.70 1.40 11.22
C GLY A 477 6.91 2.72 10.46
N THR A 478 8.14 3.00 10.06
CA THR A 478 8.53 4.19 9.28
C THR A 478 7.88 4.19 7.90
N ILE A 479 7.89 3.05 7.20
CA ILE A 479 7.22 2.92 5.89
C ILE A 479 5.72 3.17 6.06
N LYS A 480 5.08 2.56 7.06
CA LYS A 480 3.64 2.80 7.29
C LYS A 480 3.32 4.26 7.60
N ALA A 481 4.12 4.92 8.42
CA ALA A 481 3.89 6.33 8.76
C ALA A 481 3.93 7.25 7.52
N ASN A 482 4.74 6.88 6.53
CA ASN A 482 5.00 7.66 5.32
C ASN A 482 4.11 7.30 4.12
N PHE A 483 3.47 6.11 4.13
CA PHE A 483 2.52 5.65 3.10
C PHE A 483 1.11 5.52 3.70
N PRO A 484 0.34 6.63 3.81
CA PRO A 484 -1.03 6.60 4.34
C PRO A 484 -2.04 6.01 3.35
N THR A 485 -1.72 5.95 2.05
CA THR A 485 -2.55 5.26 1.06
C THR A 485 -1.98 3.88 0.79
N ARG A 486 -2.82 2.86 0.96
CA ARG A 486 -2.40 1.46 0.86
C ARG A 486 -3.42 0.63 0.09
N ILE A 487 -2.92 -0.35 -0.65
CA ILE A 487 -3.70 -1.38 -1.32
C ILE A 487 -3.20 -2.73 -0.82
N SER A 488 -4.12 -3.55 -0.31
CA SER A 488 -3.85 -4.95 -0.03
C SER A 488 -4.66 -5.81 -1.00
N PHE A 489 -3.97 -6.62 -1.79
CA PHE A 489 -4.57 -7.79 -2.42
C PHE A 489 -4.67 -8.92 -1.40
N GLN A 490 -5.16 -10.07 -1.85
CA GLN A 490 -5.25 -11.27 -1.03
C GLN A 490 -3.91 -11.59 -0.37
N VAL A 491 -3.97 -11.90 0.92
CA VAL A 491 -2.84 -12.35 1.75
C VAL A 491 -3.19 -13.65 2.45
N THR A 492 -2.19 -14.38 2.94
CA THR A 492 -2.41 -15.69 3.57
C THR A 492 -2.95 -15.59 4.99
N SER A 493 -2.60 -14.54 5.74
CA SER A 493 -2.92 -14.47 7.16
C SER A 493 -3.51 -13.13 7.62
N LYS A 494 -4.25 -13.20 8.74
CA LYS A 494 -4.77 -12.04 9.48
C LYS A 494 -3.65 -11.10 9.97
N ILE A 495 -2.45 -11.65 10.19
CA ILE A 495 -1.28 -10.88 10.61
C ILE A 495 -0.79 -10.02 9.45
N ASP A 496 -0.67 -10.59 8.25
CA ASP A 496 -0.24 -9.87 7.05
C ASP A 496 -1.21 -8.75 6.67
N SER A 497 -2.52 -9.02 6.76
CA SER A 497 -3.55 -7.98 6.56
C SER A 497 -3.33 -6.80 7.51
N ARG A 498 -3.09 -7.08 8.80
CA ARG A 498 -2.82 -6.04 9.80
C ARG A 498 -1.49 -5.32 9.53
N THR A 499 -0.47 -6.02 9.05
CA THR A 499 0.81 -5.40 8.71
C THR A 499 0.62 -4.34 7.62
N ILE A 500 -0.21 -4.60 6.61
CA ILE A 500 -0.45 -3.67 5.50
C ILE A 500 -1.47 -2.59 5.90
N LEU A 501 -2.69 -2.98 6.26
CA LEU A 501 -3.84 -2.08 6.41
C LEU A 501 -3.98 -1.52 7.83
N GLY A 502 -3.37 -2.17 8.83
CA GLY A 502 -3.64 -1.92 10.25
C GLY A 502 -4.84 -2.70 10.79
N GLU A 503 -5.63 -3.31 9.90
CA GLU A 503 -6.85 -4.06 10.22
C GLU A 503 -6.87 -5.42 9.49
N MET A 504 -7.70 -6.35 9.97
CA MET A 504 -7.93 -7.66 9.34
C MET A 504 -8.93 -7.54 8.19
N GLY A 505 -8.91 -8.48 7.25
CA GLY A 505 -9.89 -8.60 6.17
C GLY A 505 -9.30 -8.84 4.79
N ALA A 506 -8.01 -8.58 4.56
CA ALA A 506 -7.37 -8.86 3.27
C ALA A 506 -7.18 -10.37 3.03
N GLU A 507 -7.10 -11.17 4.11
CA GLU A 507 -7.06 -12.63 4.04
C GLU A 507 -8.38 -13.25 3.54
N GLN A 508 -9.48 -12.47 3.56
CA GLN A 508 -10.80 -12.90 3.12
C GLN A 508 -11.08 -12.58 1.64
N LEU A 509 -10.13 -11.90 0.97
CA LEU A 509 -10.24 -11.57 -0.45
C LEU A 509 -10.17 -12.83 -1.32
N LEU A 510 -10.66 -12.71 -2.55
CA LEU A 510 -10.86 -13.83 -3.47
C LEU A 510 -9.68 -14.09 -4.41
N GLY A 511 -8.62 -13.27 -4.32
CA GLY A 511 -7.52 -13.24 -5.28
C GLY A 511 -7.94 -12.63 -6.63
N GLN A 512 -7.14 -12.85 -7.67
CA GLN A 512 -7.45 -12.44 -9.06
C GLN A 512 -7.82 -10.95 -9.20
N GLY A 513 -7.13 -10.06 -8.48
CA GLY A 513 -7.36 -8.62 -8.56
C GLY A 513 -8.36 -8.07 -7.55
N ASP A 514 -8.99 -8.90 -6.72
CA ASP A 514 -9.79 -8.44 -5.58
C ASP A 514 -8.89 -7.81 -4.50
N MET A 515 -9.19 -6.58 -4.11
CA MET A 515 -8.33 -5.78 -3.23
C MET A 515 -9.11 -4.92 -2.22
N LEU A 516 -8.43 -4.58 -1.14
CA LEU A 516 -8.82 -3.57 -0.18
C LEU A 516 -7.98 -2.31 -0.39
N TYR A 517 -8.64 -1.22 -0.74
CA TYR A 517 -8.05 0.11 -0.90
C TYR A 517 -8.32 0.96 0.33
N MET A 518 -7.26 1.49 0.93
CA MET A 518 -7.32 2.44 2.04
C MET A 518 -6.81 3.81 1.57
N GLY A 519 -7.73 4.73 1.31
CA GLY A 519 -7.40 6.10 0.87
C GLY A 519 -7.09 7.03 2.04
N ASN A 520 -5.89 7.65 2.05
CA ASN A 520 -5.46 8.67 3.03
C ASN A 520 -5.74 8.33 4.50
N GLY A 521 -5.72 7.04 4.88
CA GLY A 521 -5.96 6.57 6.25
C GLY A 521 -7.40 6.71 6.78
N GLN A 522 -8.40 7.00 5.92
CA GLN A 522 -9.73 7.40 6.38
C GLN A 522 -10.86 6.37 6.23
N ARG A 523 -10.74 5.34 5.36
CA ARG A 523 -11.65 4.18 5.24
C ARG A 523 -11.09 3.13 4.28
N ILE A 524 -11.40 1.86 4.55
CA ILE A 524 -11.12 0.74 3.63
C ILE A 524 -12.34 0.52 2.73
N ALA A 525 -12.11 0.48 1.42
CA ALA A 525 -13.09 0.11 0.42
C ALA A 525 -12.62 -1.14 -0.34
N ARG A 526 -13.53 -2.09 -0.58
CA ARG A 526 -13.23 -3.24 -1.44
C ARG A 526 -13.41 -2.83 -2.90
N ILE A 527 -12.42 -3.16 -3.73
CA ILE A 527 -12.39 -2.85 -5.15
C ILE A 527 -11.99 -4.12 -5.90
N HIS A 528 -12.63 -4.35 -7.03
CA HIS A 528 -12.30 -5.42 -7.96
C HIS A 528 -11.45 -4.81 -9.08
N GLY A 529 -10.15 -5.12 -9.04
CA GLY A 529 -9.15 -4.61 -9.97
C GLY A 529 -9.44 -4.96 -11.42
N PRO A 530 -9.13 -4.07 -12.37
CA PRO A 530 -9.23 -4.39 -13.77
C PRO A 530 -8.17 -5.42 -14.16
N PHE A 531 -8.48 -6.18 -15.20
CA PHE A 531 -7.57 -7.10 -15.83
C PHE A 531 -7.02 -6.52 -17.14
N VAL A 532 -5.74 -6.75 -17.35
CA VAL A 532 -5.03 -6.60 -18.63
C VAL A 532 -4.16 -7.84 -18.80
N SER A 533 -4.07 -8.38 -20.02
CA SER A 533 -3.16 -9.48 -20.33
C SER A 533 -1.76 -8.98 -20.68
N ASP A 534 -0.77 -9.86 -20.62
CA ASP A 534 0.61 -9.51 -20.97
C ASP A 534 0.73 -9.17 -22.45
N GLU A 535 -0.04 -9.84 -23.33
CA GLU A 535 -0.07 -9.52 -24.75
C GLU A 535 -0.61 -8.10 -25.00
N GLU A 536 -1.65 -7.69 -24.29
CA GLU A 536 -2.17 -6.31 -24.37
C GLU A 536 -1.10 -5.30 -23.93
N VAL A 537 -0.37 -5.59 -22.85
CA VAL A 537 0.72 -4.72 -22.37
C VAL A 537 1.81 -4.59 -23.44
N GLU A 538 2.25 -5.71 -24.03
CA GLU A 538 3.27 -5.73 -25.08
C GLU A 538 2.84 -4.94 -26.31
N GLU A 539 1.60 -5.11 -26.79
CA GLU A 539 1.07 -4.36 -27.93
C GLU A 539 1.08 -2.85 -27.68
N ILE A 540 0.67 -2.42 -26.48
CA ILE A 540 0.66 -1.01 -26.09
C ILE A 540 2.08 -0.46 -25.99
N VAL A 541 3.00 -1.21 -25.39
CA VAL A 541 4.40 -0.81 -25.27
C VAL A 541 5.05 -0.70 -26.65
N ASN A 542 4.80 -1.65 -27.55
CA ASN A 542 5.31 -1.61 -28.92
C ASN A 542 4.76 -0.42 -29.69
N HIS A 543 3.48 -0.08 -29.50
CA HIS A 543 2.91 1.14 -30.06
C HIS A 543 3.62 2.39 -29.53
N LEU A 544 3.88 2.49 -28.22
CA LEU A 544 4.60 3.62 -27.62
C LEU A 544 6.04 3.75 -28.10
N LYS A 545 6.75 2.62 -28.27
CA LYS A 545 8.12 2.57 -28.80
C LYS A 545 8.22 3.05 -30.24
N SER A 546 7.13 2.97 -31.02
CA SER A 546 7.12 3.42 -32.41
C SER A 546 7.31 4.93 -32.58
N PHE A 547 7.09 5.72 -31.52
CA PHE A 547 7.26 7.17 -31.53
C PHE A 547 8.70 7.63 -31.26
N GLY A 548 9.62 6.72 -30.97
CA GLY A 548 11.06 7.02 -30.83
C GLY A 548 11.68 6.51 -29.52
N PRO A 549 13.02 6.53 -29.42
CA PRO A 549 13.74 6.07 -28.25
C PRO A 549 13.57 7.06 -27.07
N PRO A 550 13.62 6.57 -25.82
CA PRO A 550 13.58 7.43 -24.65
C PRO A 550 14.83 8.31 -24.53
N SER A 551 14.62 9.52 -24.05
CA SER A 551 15.70 10.39 -23.61
C SER A 551 16.01 10.08 -22.15
N TYR A 552 16.98 9.18 -21.95
CA TYR A 552 17.51 8.84 -20.64
C TYR A 552 18.36 9.97 -20.07
N MET A 553 18.25 10.20 -18.76
CA MET A 553 19.08 11.17 -18.05
C MET A 553 20.30 10.48 -17.45
N SER A 554 21.49 10.95 -17.83
CA SER A 554 22.76 10.56 -17.22
C SER A 554 22.74 10.86 -15.73
N GLY A 555 23.22 9.93 -14.89
CA GLY A 555 23.26 10.07 -13.43
C GLY A 555 22.12 9.40 -12.65
N VAL A 556 20.99 9.01 -13.27
CA VAL A 556 19.91 8.29 -12.55
C VAL A 556 20.42 6.93 -12.03
N VAL A 557 21.21 6.22 -12.85
CA VAL A 557 21.73 4.88 -12.52
C VAL A 557 23.21 4.90 -12.16
N GLU A 558 23.95 5.86 -12.71
CA GLU A 558 25.39 6.04 -12.49
C GLU A 558 25.69 6.76 -11.17
N GLY A 559 24.71 7.52 -10.67
CA GLY A 559 24.78 8.26 -9.43
C GLY A 559 25.10 9.74 -9.61
N PRO A 560 24.83 10.55 -8.57
CA PRO A 560 25.24 11.95 -8.55
C PRO A 560 26.77 12.04 -8.62
N ASP A 561 27.30 13.12 -9.20
CA ASP A 561 28.73 13.39 -9.25
C ASP A 561 29.37 13.25 -7.84
N GLU A 562 30.63 12.78 -7.76
CA GLU A 562 31.33 12.49 -6.49
C GLU A 562 31.32 13.69 -5.52
N ASP A 563 31.24 14.92 -6.02
CA ASP A 563 31.14 16.14 -5.21
C ASP A 563 29.76 16.36 -4.55
N SER A 564 28.69 15.80 -5.12
CA SER A 564 27.29 15.93 -4.63
C SER A 564 26.83 14.75 -3.77
N ALA A 565 27.45 13.58 -3.93
CA ALA A 565 27.20 12.40 -3.12
C ALA A 565 27.33 12.62 -1.58
N PRO A 566 28.39 13.29 -1.07
CA PRO A 566 28.54 13.51 0.38
C PRO A 566 27.45 14.44 0.96
N ASP A 567 26.92 15.38 0.18
CA ASP A 567 25.84 16.27 0.62
C ASP A 567 24.51 15.52 0.74
N ILE A 568 24.20 14.62 -0.21
CA ILE A 568 22.97 13.81 -0.16
C ILE A 568 22.99 12.82 1.00
N ASP A 569 24.12 12.15 1.25
CA ASP A 569 24.23 11.22 2.37
C ASP A 569 24.11 11.94 3.73
N ALA A 570 24.62 13.18 3.84
CA ALA A 570 24.38 14.03 5.00
C ALA A 570 22.89 14.41 5.15
N VAL A 571 22.23 14.82 4.05
CA VAL A 571 20.78 15.13 4.03
C VAL A 571 19.92 13.94 4.45
N LEU A 572 20.30 12.74 4.02
CA LEU A 572 19.60 11.50 4.36
C LEU A 572 19.92 11.02 5.78
N GLY A 573 20.81 11.68 6.51
CA GLY A 573 21.28 11.24 7.82
C GLY A 573 22.03 9.90 7.76
N LEU A 574 22.53 9.54 6.57
CA LEU A 574 23.39 8.38 6.33
C LEU A 574 24.86 8.74 6.60
N GLY A 575 25.22 10.02 6.44
CA GLY A 575 26.48 10.61 6.88
C GLY A 575 26.49 10.81 8.40
N GLY A 576 26.62 9.73 9.15
CA GLY A 576 26.55 9.79 10.60
C GLY A 576 26.49 8.45 11.29
N ASN A 577 27.46 7.59 11.01
CA ASN A 577 27.85 6.54 11.96
C ASN A 577 29.32 6.11 11.83
N THR A 578 30.04 6.52 10.79
CA THR A 578 31.50 6.38 10.72
C THR A 578 32.16 7.24 11.79
N ASP A 579 31.87 8.53 11.94
CA ASP A 579 32.52 9.36 12.98
C ASP A 579 32.30 8.84 14.43
N GLY A 580 31.15 8.20 14.71
CA GLY A 580 30.85 7.63 16.03
C GLY A 580 31.39 6.21 16.24
N GLU A 581 31.38 5.37 15.21
CA GLU A 581 31.95 4.02 15.26
C GLU A 581 33.47 4.03 15.09
N ASP A 582 34.03 4.92 14.26
CA ASP A 582 35.45 5.22 14.12
C ASP A 582 35.99 5.88 15.39
N ALA A 583 35.27 6.83 16.01
CA ALA A 583 35.70 7.35 17.32
C ALA A 583 35.65 6.29 18.43
N LEU A 584 34.69 5.36 18.39
CA LEU A 584 34.64 4.23 19.33
C LEU A 584 35.73 3.19 19.03
N TYR A 585 36.06 3.00 17.75
CA TYR A 585 37.14 2.14 17.29
C TYR A 585 38.49 2.70 17.71
N ASP A 586 38.77 3.98 17.43
CA ASP A 586 39.97 4.69 17.86
C ASP A 586 40.13 4.66 19.39
N GLN A 587 39.03 4.85 20.13
CA GLN A 587 39.04 4.70 21.59
C GLN A 587 39.34 3.25 22.01
N ALA A 588 38.77 2.26 21.33
CA ALA A 588 39.02 0.86 21.60
C ALA A 588 40.49 0.50 21.32
N VAL A 589 41.05 0.94 20.18
CA VAL A 589 42.46 0.75 19.80
C VAL A 589 43.37 1.43 20.81
N ALA A 590 43.07 2.67 21.23
CA ALA A 590 43.84 3.38 22.25
C ALA A 590 43.84 2.65 23.61
N ILE A 591 42.70 2.09 24.02
CA ILE A 591 42.61 1.28 25.24
C ILE A 591 43.42 -0.02 25.12
N VAL A 592 43.35 -0.68 23.96
CA VAL A 592 44.13 -1.91 23.69
C VAL A 592 45.63 -1.62 23.66
N ALA A 593 46.05 -0.54 23.02
CA ALA A 593 47.43 -0.08 22.97
C ALA A 593 47.98 0.21 24.37
N LYS A 594 47.18 0.93 25.19
CA LYS A 594 47.57 1.35 26.55
C LYS A 594 47.56 0.21 27.57
N ASP A 595 46.48 -0.57 27.64
CA ASP A 595 46.28 -1.57 28.69
C ASP A 595 46.83 -2.96 28.30
N ARG A 596 47.32 -3.11 27.05
CA ARG A 596 47.86 -4.33 26.44
C ARG A 596 46.98 -5.57 26.65
N LYS A 597 45.66 -5.37 26.63
CA LYS A 597 44.63 -6.42 26.80
C LYS A 597 43.54 -6.25 25.76
N CYS A 598 43.35 -7.26 24.92
CA CYS A 598 42.26 -7.31 23.96
C CYS A 598 41.42 -8.57 24.15
N SER A 599 40.19 -8.41 24.67
CA SER A 599 39.14 -9.43 24.65
C SER A 599 37.77 -8.76 24.56
N THR A 600 36.79 -9.46 23.98
CA THR A 600 35.43 -8.94 23.76
C THR A 600 34.82 -8.40 25.06
N SER A 601 34.87 -9.20 26.15
CA SER A 601 34.37 -8.81 27.47
C SER A 601 35.18 -7.69 28.15
N TYR A 602 36.43 -7.46 27.73
CA TYR A 602 37.26 -6.37 28.27
C TYR A 602 36.89 -5.03 27.64
N ILE A 603 36.80 -4.99 26.30
CA ILE A 603 36.37 -3.81 25.54
C ILE A 603 34.93 -3.43 25.90
N GLN A 604 34.07 -4.43 26.06
CA GLN A 604 32.69 -4.24 26.52
C GLN A 604 32.62 -3.45 27.84
N ARG A 605 33.41 -3.84 28.85
CA ARG A 605 33.41 -3.17 30.17
C ARG A 605 34.06 -1.80 30.15
N LYS A 606 35.10 -1.61 29.34
CA LYS A 606 35.86 -0.36 29.27
C LYS A 606 35.11 0.75 28.52
N LEU A 607 34.37 0.40 27.48
CA LEU A 607 33.59 1.34 26.67
C LEU A 607 32.10 1.38 27.06
N GLY A 608 31.64 0.51 27.96
CA GLY A 608 30.25 0.45 28.39
C GLY A 608 29.27 0.07 27.26
N ILE A 609 29.75 -0.66 26.25
CA ILE A 609 28.98 -1.06 25.06
C ILE A 609 28.41 -2.47 25.20
N GLY A 610 27.45 -2.83 24.34
CA GLY A 610 26.89 -4.20 24.29
C GLY A 610 27.87 -5.24 23.73
N TYR A 611 27.67 -6.52 24.07
CA TYR A 611 28.57 -7.62 23.69
C TYR A 611 28.79 -7.72 22.18
N ASN A 612 27.73 -7.68 21.37
CA ASN A 612 27.83 -7.76 19.91
C ASN A 612 28.61 -6.59 19.29
N LYS A 613 28.55 -5.41 19.91
CA LYS A 613 29.31 -4.23 19.45
C LYS A 613 30.79 -4.36 19.82
N ALA A 614 31.09 -4.86 21.02
CA ALA A 614 32.47 -5.15 21.43
C ALA A 614 33.10 -6.29 20.62
N ALA A 615 32.33 -7.31 20.23
CA ALA A 615 32.79 -8.38 19.36
C ALA A 615 33.20 -7.85 17.98
N ARG A 616 32.32 -7.05 17.35
CA ARG A 616 32.59 -6.42 16.05
C ARG A 616 33.85 -5.56 16.04
N LEU A 617 34.06 -4.74 17.08
CA LEU A 617 35.27 -3.91 17.20
C LEU A 617 36.56 -4.75 17.34
N VAL A 618 36.48 -5.90 18.02
CA VAL A 618 37.63 -6.80 18.19
C VAL A 618 37.93 -7.61 16.93
N GLU A 619 36.89 -7.98 16.17
CA GLU A 619 37.01 -8.60 14.83
C GLU A 619 37.62 -7.61 13.84
N GLN A 620 37.17 -6.36 13.83
CA GLN A 620 37.73 -5.29 13.00
C GLN A 620 39.23 -5.05 13.31
N MET A 621 39.62 -5.04 14.60
CA MET A 621 41.04 -4.95 14.98
C MET A 621 41.88 -6.16 14.53
N GLU A 622 41.27 -7.33 14.34
CA GLU A 622 41.95 -8.52 13.81
C GLU A 622 42.16 -8.40 12.30
N GLU A 623 41.13 -7.97 11.57
CA GLU A 623 41.19 -7.74 10.13
C GLU A 623 42.19 -6.64 9.77
N GLU A 624 42.26 -5.57 10.56
CA GLU A 624 43.20 -4.46 10.36
C GLU A 624 44.61 -4.76 10.88
N GLY A 625 44.86 -5.96 11.43
CA GLY A 625 46.18 -6.38 11.90
C GLY A 625 46.66 -5.66 13.16
N VAL A 626 45.74 -5.10 13.96
CA VAL A 626 46.01 -4.47 15.26
C VAL A 626 46.21 -5.55 16.34
N VAL A 627 45.49 -6.66 16.24
CA VAL A 627 45.60 -7.84 17.11
C VAL A 627 45.63 -9.14 16.32
N THR A 628 46.17 -10.20 16.90
CA THR A 628 46.15 -11.54 16.28
C THR A 628 44.79 -12.22 16.43
N ALA A 629 44.60 -13.30 15.66
CA ALA A 629 43.54 -14.27 15.90
C ALA A 629 43.55 -14.78 17.36
N ALA A 630 42.35 -15.14 17.84
CA ALA A 630 42.19 -15.68 19.18
C ALA A 630 42.85 -17.06 19.30
N ASN A 631 43.65 -17.24 20.35
CA ASN A 631 44.14 -18.58 20.69
C ASN A 631 43.05 -19.44 21.35
N HIS A 632 43.37 -20.70 21.65
CA HIS A 632 42.45 -21.68 22.28
C HIS A 632 41.86 -21.26 23.65
N VAL A 633 42.35 -20.16 24.27
CA VAL A 633 41.84 -19.58 25.53
C VAL A 633 41.19 -18.21 25.30
N GLY A 634 40.99 -17.80 24.04
CA GLY A 634 40.38 -16.52 23.67
C GLY A 634 41.29 -15.29 23.91
N LYS A 635 42.59 -15.48 24.11
CA LYS A 635 43.57 -14.39 24.21
C LYS A 635 44.11 -14.03 22.82
N ARG A 636 44.28 -12.74 22.58
CA ARG A 636 44.80 -12.14 21.34
C ARG A 636 46.08 -11.36 21.67
N GLU A 637 47.10 -11.50 20.85
CA GLU A 637 48.34 -10.73 20.96
C GLU A 637 48.19 -9.40 20.22
N ILE A 638 48.86 -8.35 20.70
CA ILE A 638 48.70 -6.98 20.17
C ILE A 638 49.93 -6.63 19.34
N LEU A 639 49.69 -6.30 18.08
CA LEU A 639 50.71 -6.13 17.03
C LEU A 639 51.19 -4.67 16.89
N ILE A 640 50.59 -3.74 17.63
CA ILE A 640 50.99 -2.33 17.66
C ILE A 640 52.35 -2.16 18.40
N PRO A 641 53.32 -1.40 17.85
CA PRO A 641 54.59 -1.10 18.51
C PRO A 641 54.42 -0.26 19.78
N GLU A 642 55.31 -0.44 20.75
CA GLU A 642 55.32 0.36 21.99
C GLU A 642 55.58 1.84 21.67
N THR A 643 54.69 2.72 22.16
CA THR A 643 54.87 4.17 22.13
C THR A 643 54.99 4.72 23.54
#